data_AF-A0A661D0U7-F1
#
_entry.id   AF-A0A661D0U7-F1
#
_cell.length_a   1.000
_cell.length_b   1.000
_cell.length_c   1.000
_cell.angle_alpha   90.00
_cell.angle_beta   90.00
_cell.angle_gamma   90.00
#
_symmetry.space_group_name_H-M   'P 1'
#
loop_
_entity.id
_entity.type
_entity.pdbx_description
1 polymer ?
#
loop_
_entity_poly.entity_id
_entity_poly.type
_entity_poly.pdbx_seq_one_letter_code
_entity_poly.pdbx_strand_id
1 'polypeptide(L)'
;MHYQSSSLNKGEIMTNPKADFGRLYSAYSPAEYVKHVVRDLRYELPFLAMSRLKYYSRALLHQDVIRVTIVGSCHGLDAVVLKYDLTMPEILTRWINDATVGLPFPASESEYEVTLIDMEAEPLRFASEINLSNHSLVANLRQSYSAELKQHFAEMTDIVSAVGVTSYLGLEGMESIIQAAFVNGNAKVLYISVLKYLDTNAWVDICLKHGLAVCHIGDLRQRSYKDEDEKQRIHGILKRKDLLSEADETGLVTSLFLAYKEDIMLNSHDAKKSRTLIVVEQENTFVGSTVDGSSHSLEDLPHPWHIALSEEHSQSRAIYQKLTELHIREQIQPGDVMTTIKSSSVNNVGHLANMFAGEYEVSEQSLPNGQSRQTLTRIVPVINANILDEAPASSEELEAELREFGHVLIRSGKPIDEGLVLELLIGNGKAMDYRYGNTVRNKIKGSSSLLVTPWPKELSVLPHNELSYHTEFPKNACFICKEPAPYGGETSIYDCAKAFEYLSPDFQRKASSHNVIFRKRYVQALDHGRYPSWQQVVGEDTTHEDMIDHVSSMGYDYTVLQLEEKGSVTTVVETQLTRPMVYEYQGKQCLHSSVVGIAPYWYEEVWPGKEPPLTATWDNGEPFSFEELRHMEKALLSARIRYNNWQKHDVMFLDNLKIAHGRLPFIGERVTGLMAAQPARFTNSNGHWTVELIK
;
A
#
# COMPACT_ATOMS: atom_id res chain seq x y z
N MET A 1 -16.55 -40.68 -45.06
CA MET A 1 -15.95 -41.73 -44.22
C MET A 1 -16.73 -41.79 -42.92
N HIS A 2 -17.23 -42.97 -42.58
CA HIS A 2 -18.06 -43.21 -41.39
C HIS A 2 -17.31 -42.87 -40.10
N TYR A 3 -17.81 -41.90 -39.34
CA TYR A 3 -17.47 -41.76 -37.92
C TYR A 3 -18.27 -42.79 -37.13
N GLN A 4 -17.57 -43.79 -36.59
CA GLN A 4 -18.13 -44.76 -35.66
C GLN A 4 -18.53 -44.06 -34.37
N SER A 5 -19.79 -44.23 -34.00
CA SER A 5 -20.32 -44.00 -32.67
C SER A 5 -19.60 -44.90 -31.67
N SER A 6 -18.70 -44.35 -30.87
CA SER A 6 -18.24 -45.02 -29.65
C SER A 6 -19.36 -44.90 -28.61
N SER A 7 -19.96 -46.04 -28.32
CA SER A 7 -20.96 -46.26 -27.28
C SER A 7 -20.42 -45.85 -25.92
N LEU A 8 -20.79 -44.65 -25.46
CA LEU A 8 -20.78 -44.31 -24.04
C LEU A 8 -21.73 -45.28 -23.33
N ASN A 9 -21.17 -46.07 -22.41
CA ASN A 9 -21.91 -46.96 -21.54
C ASN A 9 -23.03 -46.19 -20.82
N LYS A 10 -24.27 -46.46 -21.22
CA LYS A 10 -25.46 -46.25 -20.39
C LYS A 10 -25.35 -47.21 -19.22
N GLY A 11 -25.08 -46.69 -18.02
CA GLY A 11 -25.24 -47.48 -16.80
C GLY A 11 -24.26 -47.20 -15.69
N GLU A 12 -24.13 -45.95 -15.25
CA GLU A 12 -23.88 -45.66 -13.84
C GLU A 12 -24.78 -44.48 -13.48
N ILE A 13 -25.93 -44.80 -12.88
CA ILE A 13 -26.67 -43.83 -12.10
C ILE A 13 -25.69 -43.43 -11.00
N MET A 14 -25.07 -42.25 -11.10
CA MET A 14 -24.44 -41.63 -9.94
C MET A 14 -25.55 -41.43 -8.91
N THR A 15 -25.68 -42.41 -8.01
CA THR A 15 -26.39 -42.27 -6.75
C THR A 15 -25.85 -41.02 -6.09
N ASN A 16 -26.76 -40.10 -5.75
CA ASN A 16 -26.45 -38.79 -5.20
C ASN A 16 -25.30 -38.91 -4.17
N PRO A 17 -24.10 -38.32 -4.41
CA PRO A 17 -23.00 -38.43 -3.47
C PRO A 17 -23.31 -37.77 -2.11
N LYS A 18 -24.26 -36.83 -2.05
CA LYS A 18 -24.83 -36.32 -0.78
C LYS A 18 -25.79 -37.33 -0.12
N ALA A 19 -26.45 -38.20 -0.90
CA ALA A 19 -27.28 -39.29 -0.38
C ALA A 19 -26.47 -40.45 0.21
N ASP A 20 -25.16 -40.53 -0.05
CA ASP A 20 -24.27 -41.52 0.58
C ASP A 20 -24.06 -41.22 2.08
N PHE A 21 -24.33 -39.98 2.53
CA PHE A 21 -24.43 -39.61 3.95
C PHE A 21 -25.76 -40.00 4.60
N GLY A 22 -26.70 -40.54 3.83
CA GLY A 22 -27.99 -41.03 4.29
C GLY A 22 -28.78 -40.00 5.11
N ARG A 23 -29.32 -40.43 6.25
CA ARG A 23 -30.13 -39.58 7.16
C ARG A 23 -29.35 -38.45 7.83
N LEU A 24 -28.00 -38.47 7.82
CA LEU A 24 -27.20 -37.44 8.50
C LEU A 24 -27.29 -36.09 7.77
N TYR A 25 -27.31 -36.10 6.44
CA TYR A 25 -27.38 -34.89 5.62
C TYR A 25 -28.74 -34.20 5.73
N SER A 26 -29.81 -35.00 5.76
CA SER A 26 -31.21 -34.53 5.90
C SER A 26 -31.62 -34.24 7.36
N ALA A 27 -30.74 -34.47 8.34
CA ALA A 27 -31.05 -34.24 9.74
C ALA A 27 -31.20 -32.74 10.04
N TYR A 28 -32.08 -32.39 10.97
CA TYR A 28 -32.27 -31.00 11.40
C TYR A 28 -30.98 -30.40 11.98
N SER A 29 -30.28 -31.09 12.89
CA SER A 29 -29.01 -30.61 13.47
C SER A 29 -27.78 -31.10 12.69
N PRO A 30 -26.75 -30.26 12.49
CA PRO A 30 -25.52 -30.63 11.78
C PRO A 30 -24.54 -31.44 12.65
N ALA A 31 -24.76 -31.59 13.96
CA ALA A 31 -23.73 -32.09 14.87
C ALA A 31 -23.14 -33.45 14.46
N GLU A 32 -23.99 -34.44 14.18
CA GLU A 32 -23.54 -35.77 13.76
C GLU A 32 -22.97 -35.78 12.34
N TYR A 33 -23.52 -34.94 11.45
CA TYR A 33 -22.98 -34.74 10.11
C TYR A 33 -21.55 -34.18 10.18
N VAL A 34 -21.33 -33.10 10.95
CA VAL A 34 -20.02 -32.46 11.16
C VAL A 34 -19.04 -33.44 11.80
N LYS A 35 -19.44 -34.16 12.86
CA LYS A 35 -18.60 -35.19 13.48
C LYS A 35 -18.17 -36.25 12.47
N HIS A 36 -19.10 -36.73 11.63
CA HIS A 36 -18.81 -37.74 10.62
C HIS A 36 -17.86 -37.22 9.53
N VAL A 37 -18.14 -36.06 8.92
CA VAL A 37 -17.30 -35.54 7.83
C VAL A 37 -15.92 -35.11 8.30
N VAL A 38 -15.79 -34.52 9.50
CA VAL A 38 -14.50 -34.08 10.05
C VAL A 38 -13.67 -35.26 10.56
N ARG A 39 -14.28 -36.21 11.29
CA ARG A 39 -13.53 -37.32 11.89
C ARG A 39 -13.26 -38.45 10.90
N ASP A 40 -14.29 -38.88 10.17
CA ASP A 40 -14.25 -40.13 9.40
C ASP A 40 -13.75 -39.88 7.97
N LEU A 41 -14.12 -38.75 7.36
CA LEU A 41 -13.64 -38.37 6.03
C LEU A 41 -12.45 -37.41 6.05
N ARG A 42 -12.12 -36.84 7.21
CA ARG A 42 -11.12 -35.75 7.34
C ARG A 42 -11.37 -34.65 6.30
N TYR A 43 -12.65 -34.32 6.12
CA TYR A 43 -13.10 -33.32 5.17
C TYR A 43 -12.71 -31.93 5.67
N GLU A 44 -12.04 -31.17 4.82
CA GLU A 44 -11.76 -29.76 5.05
C GLU A 44 -13.00 -28.96 4.65
N LEU A 45 -13.69 -28.46 5.67
CA LEU A 45 -14.87 -27.63 5.48
C LEU A 45 -14.51 -26.43 4.60
N PRO A 46 -15.47 -25.93 3.79
CA PRO A 46 -15.21 -24.94 2.75
C PRO A 46 -14.81 -23.55 3.27
N PHE A 47 -14.49 -23.42 4.55
CA PHE A 47 -14.26 -22.13 5.20
C PHE A 47 -13.09 -21.39 4.58
N LEU A 48 -11.98 -22.07 4.23
CA LEU A 48 -10.86 -21.41 3.56
C LEU A 48 -11.28 -20.87 2.18
N ALA A 49 -12.10 -21.63 1.44
CA ALA A 49 -12.67 -21.16 0.18
C ALA A 49 -13.61 -19.96 0.40
N MET A 50 -14.43 -19.96 1.45
CA MET A 50 -15.34 -18.86 1.76
C MET A 50 -14.63 -17.61 2.29
N SER A 51 -13.55 -17.77 3.05
CA SER A 51 -12.68 -16.67 3.46
C SER A 51 -12.08 -15.99 2.23
N ARG A 52 -11.62 -16.76 1.24
CA ARG A 52 -11.17 -16.21 -0.06
C ARG A 52 -12.28 -15.48 -0.79
N LEU A 53 -13.49 -16.03 -0.83
CA LEU A 53 -14.63 -15.35 -1.45
C LEU A 53 -14.86 -13.96 -0.84
N LYS A 54 -14.76 -13.81 0.49
CA LYS A 54 -14.92 -12.52 1.19
C LYS A 54 -13.96 -11.44 0.67
N TYR A 55 -12.75 -11.83 0.27
CA TYR A 55 -11.75 -10.93 -0.29
C TYR A 55 -12.08 -10.53 -1.73
N TYR A 56 -12.38 -11.52 -2.58
CA TYR A 56 -12.72 -11.27 -3.99
C TYR A 56 -14.03 -10.48 -4.14
N SER A 57 -15.05 -10.81 -3.35
CA SER A 57 -16.35 -10.12 -3.38
C SER A 57 -16.23 -8.65 -3.05
N ARG A 58 -15.46 -8.29 -2.02
CA ARG A 58 -15.21 -6.90 -1.62
C ARG A 58 -14.32 -6.14 -2.60
N ALA A 59 -13.40 -6.84 -3.26
CA ALA A 59 -12.58 -6.27 -4.32
C ALA A 59 -13.40 -5.95 -5.57
N LEU A 60 -14.29 -6.86 -5.97
CA LEU A 60 -15.03 -6.80 -7.24
C LEU A 60 -16.34 -6.01 -7.13
N LEU A 61 -17.08 -6.15 -6.03
CA LEU A 61 -18.40 -5.56 -5.89
C LEU A 61 -18.35 -4.26 -5.07
N HIS A 62 -19.19 -3.32 -5.46
CA HIS A 62 -19.07 -1.92 -5.03
C HIS A 62 -20.33 -1.39 -4.35
N GLN A 63 -20.95 -2.23 -3.53
CA GLN A 63 -22.26 -2.00 -2.91
C GLN A 63 -22.20 -2.31 -1.40
N ASP A 64 -23.07 -1.65 -0.63
CA ASP A 64 -23.06 -1.75 0.85
C ASP A 64 -23.47 -3.12 1.37
N VAL A 65 -24.41 -3.78 0.67
CA VAL A 65 -24.87 -5.12 1.02
C VAL A 65 -24.58 -6.03 -0.16
N ILE A 66 -23.75 -7.04 0.04
CA ILE A 66 -23.45 -8.06 -0.99
C ILE A 66 -24.40 -9.23 -0.80
N ARG A 67 -25.25 -9.51 -1.80
CA ARG A 67 -26.20 -10.62 -1.76
C ARG A 67 -25.55 -11.87 -2.32
N VAL A 68 -25.33 -12.85 -1.45
CA VAL A 68 -24.65 -14.10 -1.78
C VAL A 68 -25.64 -15.25 -1.73
N THR A 69 -25.82 -15.90 -2.86
CA THR A 69 -26.61 -17.13 -2.97
C THR A 69 -25.66 -18.32 -2.94
N ILE A 70 -25.73 -19.09 -1.86
CA ILE A 70 -24.92 -20.30 -1.67
C ILE A 70 -25.75 -21.52 -2.07
N VAL A 71 -25.31 -22.21 -3.12
CA VAL A 71 -26.00 -23.39 -3.66
C VAL A 71 -25.41 -24.68 -3.12
N GLY A 72 -26.28 -25.56 -2.64
CA GLY A 72 -25.91 -26.84 -2.07
C GLY A 72 -25.35 -26.79 -0.64
N SER A 73 -25.63 -25.72 0.10
CA SER A 73 -25.22 -25.58 1.49
C SER A 73 -26.32 -26.05 2.45
N CYS A 74 -26.16 -27.26 2.98
CA CYS A 74 -26.97 -27.72 4.10
C CYS A 74 -26.45 -27.08 5.40
N HIS A 75 -27.37 -26.77 6.32
CA HIS A 75 -27.08 -26.20 7.64
C HIS A 75 -26.35 -24.85 7.65
N GLY A 76 -26.01 -24.26 6.50
CA GLY A 76 -25.35 -22.96 6.39
C GLY A 76 -23.89 -22.96 6.88
N LEU A 77 -23.19 -24.09 6.81
CA LEU A 77 -21.86 -24.24 7.39
C LEU A 77 -20.84 -23.25 6.79
N ASP A 78 -20.90 -23.02 5.49
CA ASP A 78 -20.11 -22.02 4.77
C ASP A 78 -20.55 -20.57 5.04
N ALA A 79 -21.86 -20.33 5.23
CA ALA A 79 -22.41 -19.00 5.47
C ALA A 79 -21.86 -18.33 6.73
N VAL A 80 -21.49 -19.12 7.75
CA VAL A 80 -20.93 -18.60 9.01
C VAL A 80 -19.69 -17.75 8.77
N VAL A 81 -18.86 -18.10 7.78
CA VAL A 81 -17.60 -17.41 7.46
C VAL A 81 -17.83 -16.04 6.83
N LEU A 82 -18.91 -15.91 6.06
CA LEU A 82 -19.32 -14.62 5.51
C LEU A 82 -19.95 -13.75 6.61
N LYS A 83 -20.79 -14.34 7.46
CA LYS A 83 -21.61 -13.59 8.42
C LYS A 83 -20.93 -13.26 9.74
N TYR A 84 -19.94 -14.03 10.17
CA TYR A 84 -19.34 -13.91 11.50
C TYR A 84 -17.83 -14.04 11.43
N ASP A 85 -17.14 -13.24 12.23
CA ASP A 85 -15.69 -13.25 12.32
C ASP A 85 -15.23 -14.29 13.35
N LEU A 86 -15.27 -15.56 12.94
CA LEU A 86 -14.93 -16.70 13.77
C LEU A 86 -13.82 -17.52 13.12
N THR A 87 -12.89 -18.00 13.94
CA THR A 87 -11.84 -18.91 13.50
C THR A 87 -12.41 -20.31 13.23
N MET A 88 -11.74 -21.07 12.37
CA MET A 88 -12.13 -22.46 12.05
C MET A 88 -12.32 -23.33 13.32
N PRO A 89 -11.41 -23.27 14.33
CA PRO A 89 -11.57 -24.05 15.55
C PRO A 89 -12.80 -23.64 16.37
N GLU A 90 -13.15 -22.36 16.41
CA GLU A 90 -14.35 -21.87 17.12
C GLU A 90 -15.63 -22.37 16.48
N ILE A 91 -15.71 -22.32 15.15
CA ILE A 91 -16.85 -22.83 14.38
C ILE A 91 -17.01 -24.33 14.62
N LEU A 92 -15.93 -25.10 14.50
CA LEU A 92 -15.93 -26.54 14.73
C LEU A 92 -16.35 -26.90 16.16
N THR A 93 -15.78 -26.23 17.16
CA THR A 93 -16.10 -26.44 18.57
C THR A 93 -17.57 -26.19 18.84
N ARG A 94 -18.16 -25.18 18.19
CA ARG A 94 -19.59 -24.89 18.28
C ARG A 94 -20.44 -26.02 17.72
N TRP A 95 -20.14 -26.54 16.54
CA TRP A 95 -21.02 -27.51 15.89
C TRP A 95 -20.97 -28.91 16.46
N ILE A 96 -19.86 -29.30 17.08
CA ILE A 96 -19.75 -30.63 17.71
C ILE A 96 -20.27 -30.64 19.16
N ASN A 97 -20.61 -29.48 19.72
CA ASN A 97 -21.07 -29.33 21.09
C ASN A 97 -22.59 -29.14 21.15
N ASP A 98 -23.28 -30.12 21.76
CA ASP A 98 -24.74 -30.15 21.87
C ASP A 98 -25.31 -28.93 22.62
N ALA A 99 -24.53 -28.30 23.51
CA ALA A 99 -24.96 -27.12 24.25
C ALA A 99 -24.91 -25.82 23.42
N THR A 100 -24.16 -25.79 22.32
CA THR A 100 -23.92 -24.56 21.54
C THR A 100 -24.38 -24.64 20.09
N VAL A 101 -24.52 -25.85 19.52
CA VAL A 101 -24.90 -26.06 18.11
C VAL A 101 -26.23 -25.40 17.73
N GLY A 102 -27.22 -25.44 18.62
CA GLY A 102 -28.55 -24.87 18.38
C GLY A 102 -28.72 -23.42 18.85
N LEU A 103 -27.69 -22.78 19.39
CA LEU A 103 -27.80 -21.40 19.83
C LEU A 103 -27.79 -20.48 18.60
N PRO A 104 -28.64 -19.44 18.55
CA PRO A 104 -28.57 -18.46 17.47
C PRO A 104 -27.29 -17.64 17.58
N PHE A 105 -26.74 -17.28 16.42
CA PHE A 105 -25.70 -16.26 16.36
C PHE A 105 -26.31 -14.87 16.64
N PRO A 106 -25.52 -13.92 17.17
CA PRO A 106 -25.98 -12.53 17.32
C PRO A 106 -26.31 -11.92 15.96
N ALA A 107 -26.95 -10.75 15.96
CA ALA A 107 -27.13 -10.00 14.72
C ALA A 107 -25.76 -9.75 14.05
N SER A 108 -25.69 -10.03 12.75
CA SER A 108 -24.47 -9.90 11.95
C SER A 108 -24.39 -8.50 11.35
N GLU A 109 -23.23 -7.86 11.49
CA GLU A 109 -22.87 -6.59 10.80
C GLU A 109 -22.04 -6.84 9.54
N SER A 110 -22.03 -8.08 9.03
CA SER A 110 -21.08 -8.54 8.00
C SER A 110 -21.26 -7.94 6.59
N GLU A 111 -22.25 -7.07 6.38
CA GLU A 111 -22.60 -6.51 5.06
C GLU A 111 -23.03 -7.59 4.03
N TYR A 112 -23.21 -8.85 4.46
CA TYR A 112 -23.65 -9.95 3.59
C TYR A 112 -25.11 -10.31 3.86
N GLU A 113 -25.90 -10.32 2.79
CA GLU A 113 -27.22 -10.94 2.78
C GLU A 113 -27.10 -12.33 2.16
N VAL A 114 -27.26 -13.38 2.97
CA VAL A 114 -27.01 -14.76 2.53
C VAL A 114 -28.32 -15.48 2.25
N THR A 115 -28.43 -16.04 1.04
CA THR A 115 -29.49 -16.99 0.69
C THR A 115 -28.92 -18.39 0.55
N LEU A 116 -29.54 -19.36 1.23
CA LEU A 116 -29.17 -20.77 1.11
C LEU A 116 -30.15 -21.50 0.20
N ILE A 117 -29.62 -22.32 -0.71
CA ILE A 117 -30.43 -23.15 -1.60
C ILE A 117 -29.98 -24.60 -1.47
N ASP A 118 -30.87 -25.48 -1.04
CA ASP A 118 -30.62 -26.92 -1.01
C ASP A 118 -31.93 -27.70 -1.25
N MET A 119 -31.85 -29.02 -1.48
CA MET A 119 -33.03 -29.86 -1.65
C MET A 119 -33.62 -30.32 -0.31
N GLU A 120 -32.85 -30.24 0.78
CA GLU A 120 -33.27 -30.68 2.10
C GLU A 120 -33.84 -29.53 2.95
N ALA A 121 -35.12 -29.62 3.33
CA ALA A 121 -35.82 -28.54 4.04
C ALA A 121 -35.41 -28.40 5.51
N GLU A 122 -35.20 -29.50 6.24
CA GLU A 122 -34.88 -29.46 7.68
C GLU A 122 -33.51 -28.81 7.98
N PRO A 123 -32.43 -29.11 7.24
CA PRO A 123 -31.16 -28.39 7.39
C PRO A 123 -31.24 -26.89 7.12
N LEU A 124 -32.04 -26.48 6.13
CA LEU A 124 -32.26 -25.06 5.81
C LEU A 124 -33.03 -24.37 6.94
N ARG A 125 -34.05 -25.04 7.50
CA ARG A 125 -34.80 -24.54 8.65
C ARG A 125 -33.87 -24.31 9.85
N PHE A 126 -33.00 -25.27 10.16
CA PHE A 126 -32.00 -25.10 11.21
C PHE A 126 -31.11 -23.88 10.98
N ALA A 127 -30.54 -23.72 9.77
CA ALA A 127 -29.65 -22.61 9.44
C ALA A 127 -30.33 -21.24 9.63
N SER A 128 -31.60 -21.13 9.25
CA SER A 128 -32.40 -19.92 9.46
C SER A 128 -32.64 -19.65 10.95
N GLU A 129 -33.02 -20.67 11.73
CA GLU A 129 -33.31 -20.53 13.17
C GLU A 129 -32.09 -20.07 13.99
N ILE A 130 -30.87 -20.36 13.52
CA ILE A 130 -29.63 -19.90 14.17
C ILE A 130 -28.99 -18.67 13.53
N ASN A 131 -29.69 -17.95 12.64
CA ASN A 131 -29.23 -16.72 11.97
C ASN A 131 -28.07 -16.88 10.97
N LEU A 132 -27.92 -18.05 10.34
CA LEU A 132 -26.92 -18.26 9.27
C LEU A 132 -27.40 -17.82 7.89
N SER A 133 -28.70 -17.71 7.68
CA SER A 133 -29.29 -17.25 6.41
C SER A 133 -30.26 -16.09 6.63
N ASN A 134 -30.35 -15.22 5.63
CA ASN A 134 -31.41 -14.22 5.53
C ASN A 134 -32.63 -14.82 4.81
N HIS A 135 -32.38 -15.64 3.79
CA HIS A 135 -33.39 -16.38 3.05
C HIS A 135 -32.98 -17.83 2.85
N SER A 136 -33.96 -18.72 2.63
CA SER A 136 -33.69 -20.11 2.30
C SER A 136 -34.72 -20.66 1.32
N LEU A 137 -34.26 -21.33 0.28
CA LEU A 137 -35.10 -21.87 -0.79
C LEU A 137 -34.87 -23.38 -0.93
N VAL A 138 -35.95 -24.15 -0.84
CA VAL A 138 -35.91 -25.59 -1.08
C VAL A 138 -36.02 -25.85 -2.59
N ALA A 139 -34.94 -26.31 -3.22
CA ALA A 139 -34.93 -26.55 -4.65
C ALA A 139 -34.02 -27.71 -5.05
N ASN A 140 -34.51 -28.53 -5.99
CA ASN A 140 -33.66 -29.50 -6.69
C ASN A 140 -33.02 -28.81 -7.91
N LEU A 141 -31.75 -28.45 -7.78
CA LEU A 141 -30.99 -27.72 -8.80
C LEU A 141 -30.74 -28.51 -10.10
N ARG A 142 -31.12 -29.79 -10.16
CA ARG A 142 -31.09 -30.63 -11.36
C ARG A 142 -32.42 -30.66 -12.13
N GLN A 143 -33.45 -30.01 -11.61
CA GLN A 143 -34.77 -29.90 -12.23
C GLN A 143 -35.02 -28.47 -12.71
N SER A 144 -36.10 -28.27 -13.47
CA SER A 144 -36.50 -26.94 -13.91
C SER A 144 -36.81 -26.03 -12.71
N TYR A 145 -36.27 -24.81 -12.73
CA TYR A 145 -36.43 -23.86 -11.63
C TYR A 145 -37.86 -23.31 -11.56
N SER A 146 -38.38 -23.21 -10.33
CA SER A 146 -39.64 -22.54 -10.03
C SER A 146 -39.57 -21.05 -10.42
N ALA A 147 -40.73 -20.40 -10.52
CA ALA A 147 -40.79 -18.95 -10.77
C ALA A 147 -40.06 -18.16 -9.66
N GLU A 148 -40.26 -18.58 -8.40
CA GLU A 148 -39.60 -17.99 -7.22
C GLU A 148 -38.08 -18.10 -7.31
N LEU A 149 -37.54 -19.27 -7.63
CA LEU A 149 -36.09 -19.47 -7.73
C LEU A 149 -35.47 -18.65 -8.88
N LYS A 150 -36.16 -18.57 -10.01
CA LYS A 150 -35.71 -17.72 -11.14
C LYS A 150 -35.71 -16.25 -10.75
N GLN A 151 -36.75 -15.78 -10.07
CA GLN A 151 -36.84 -14.40 -9.61
C GLN A 151 -35.72 -14.09 -8.59
N HIS A 152 -35.47 -15.00 -7.64
CA HIS A 152 -34.38 -14.85 -6.67
C HIS A 152 -33.01 -14.68 -7.34
N PHE A 153 -32.68 -15.54 -8.31
CA PHE A 153 -31.44 -15.41 -9.07
C PHE A 153 -31.38 -14.12 -9.90
N ALA A 154 -32.51 -13.64 -10.40
CA ALA A 154 -32.55 -12.43 -11.21
C ALA A 154 -32.42 -11.14 -10.38
N GLU A 155 -33.05 -11.09 -9.22
CA GLU A 155 -33.27 -9.85 -8.47
C GLU A 155 -32.48 -9.76 -7.18
N MET A 156 -32.14 -10.89 -6.54
CA MET A 156 -31.62 -10.97 -5.17
C MET A 156 -30.27 -11.68 -5.07
N THR A 157 -29.51 -11.74 -6.17
CA THR A 157 -28.21 -12.42 -6.22
C THR A 157 -27.17 -11.57 -6.93
N ASP A 158 -26.10 -11.23 -6.22
CA ASP A 158 -24.89 -10.60 -6.80
C ASP A 158 -23.78 -11.63 -7.00
N ILE A 159 -23.67 -12.57 -6.05
CA ILE A 159 -22.71 -13.66 -6.07
C ILE A 159 -23.43 -15.00 -6.00
N VAL A 160 -23.04 -15.94 -6.85
CA VAL A 160 -23.38 -17.36 -6.68
C VAL A 160 -22.15 -18.10 -6.17
N SER A 161 -22.26 -18.76 -5.01
CA SER A 161 -21.23 -19.66 -4.48
C SER A 161 -21.67 -21.11 -4.63
N ALA A 162 -20.89 -21.91 -5.36
CA ALA A 162 -21.09 -23.34 -5.57
C ALA A 162 -19.86 -24.14 -5.13
N VAL A 163 -19.50 -24.00 -3.86
CA VAL A 163 -18.40 -24.74 -3.24
C VAL A 163 -18.92 -26.09 -2.74
N GLY A 164 -18.24 -27.18 -3.10
CA GLY A 164 -18.57 -28.54 -2.63
C GLY A 164 -19.81 -29.19 -3.26
N VAL A 165 -20.51 -28.51 -4.19
CA VAL A 165 -21.74 -29.03 -4.82
C VAL A 165 -21.56 -29.52 -6.27
N THR A 166 -20.41 -29.24 -6.89
CA THR A 166 -20.19 -29.44 -8.34
C THR A 166 -20.32 -30.89 -8.80
N SER A 167 -19.91 -31.85 -7.98
CA SER A 167 -20.08 -33.29 -8.27
C SER A 167 -21.54 -33.75 -8.27
N TYR A 168 -22.41 -33.10 -7.48
CA TYR A 168 -23.84 -33.36 -7.44
C TYR A 168 -24.59 -32.64 -8.57
N LEU A 169 -24.25 -31.37 -8.79
CA LEU A 169 -24.92 -30.50 -9.74
C LEU A 169 -24.65 -30.92 -11.19
N GLY A 170 -23.41 -31.30 -11.49
CA GLY A 170 -22.95 -31.58 -12.85
C GLY A 170 -22.93 -30.33 -13.74
N LEU A 171 -22.45 -30.51 -14.97
CA LEU A 171 -22.32 -29.42 -15.95
C LEU A 171 -23.68 -28.82 -16.35
N GLU A 172 -24.71 -29.65 -16.55
CA GLU A 172 -26.06 -29.20 -16.94
C GLU A 172 -26.72 -28.33 -15.85
N GLY A 173 -26.57 -28.74 -14.58
CA GLY A 173 -27.10 -27.96 -13.45
C GLY A 173 -26.38 -26.62 -13.31
N MET A 174 -25.06 -26.60 -13.54
CA MET A 174 -24.29 -25.35 -13.51
C MET A 174 -24.64 -24.42 -14.67
N GLU A 175 -24.81 -24.95 -15.87
CA GLU A 175 -25.28 -24.16 -17.01
C GLU A 175 -26.66 -23.55 -16.73
N SER A 176 -27.55 -24.28 -16.06
CA SER A 176 -28.86 -23.76 -15.65
C SER A 176 -28.75 -22.61 -14.64
N ILE A 177 -27.83 -22.70 -13.67
CA ILE A 177 -27.52 -21.60 -12.73
C ILE A 177 -26.96 -20.40 -13.48
N ILE A 178 -26.01 -20.59 -14.39
CA ILE A 178 -25.40 -19.51 -15.18
C ILE A 178 -26.46 -18.79 -16.01
N GLN A 179 -27.34 -19.55 -16.67
CA GLN A 179 -28.45 -18.97 -17.42
C GLN A 179 -29.41 -18.18 -16.53
N ALA A 180 -29.78 -18.70 -15.35
CA ALA A 180 -30.72 -18.03 -14.47
C ALA A 180 -30.14 -16.78 -13.80
N ALA A 181 -28.91 -16.88 -13.27
CA ALA A 181 -28.31 -15.84 -12.44
C ALA A 181 -27.51 -14.80 -13.23
N PHE A 182 -26.86 -15.18 -14.34
CA PHE A 182 -25.93 -14.29 -15.07
C PHE A 182 -26.47 -13.83 -16.41
N VAL A 183 -27.07 -14.73 -17.19
CA VAL A 183 -27.63 -14.39 -18.52
C VAL A 183 -28.97 -13.67 -18.38
N ASN A 184 -29.89 -14.27 -17.60
CA ASN A 184 -31.22 -13.70 -17.36
C ASN A 184 -31.29 -12.90 -16.05
N GLY A 185 -30.20 -12.89 -15.27
CA GLY A 185 -30.13 -12.25 -13.96
C GLY A 185 -28.99 -11.24 -13.84
N ASN A 186 -28.90 -10.65 -12.66
CA ASN A 186 -27.96 -9.57 -12.36
C ASN A 186 -26.68 -10.03 -11.64
N ALA A 187 -26.51 -11.34 -11.42
CA ALA A 187 -25.32 -11.85 -10.78
C ALA A 187 -24.06 -11.44 -11.57
N LYS A 188 -23.03 -11.14 -10.80
CA LYS A 188 -21.79 -10.51 -11.23
C LYS A 188 -20.60 -11.45 -11.04
N VAL A 189 -20.62 -12.25 -9.98
CA VAL A 189 -19.53 -13.16 -9.62
C VAL A 189 -20.06 -14.57 -9.36
N LEU A 190 -19.39 -15.56 -9.94
CA LEU A 190 -19.59 -16.99 -9.73
C LEU A 190 -18.33 -17.55 -9.06
N TYR A 191 -18.48 -18.13 -7.88
CA TYR A 191 -17.40 -18.75 -7.12
C TYR A 191 -17.62 -20.25 -7.03
N ILE A 192 -16.73 -21.05 -7.61
CA ILE A 192 -16.98 -22.50 -7.76
C ILE A 192 -15.75 -23.31 -7.35
N SER A 193 -15.99 -24.49 -6.77
CA SER A 193 -14.94 -25.47 -6.52
C SER A 193 -15.19 -26.73 -7.33
N VAL A 194 -14.27 -27.11 -8.20
CA VAL A 194 -14.36 -28.33 -9.02
C VAL A 194 -13.31 -29.33 -8.58
N LEU A 195 -13.71 -30.56 -8.26
CA LEU A 195 -12.77 -31.64 -7.96
C LEU A 195 -11.81 -31.84 -9.14
N LYS A 196 -10.51 -31.81 -8.87
CA LYS A 196 -9.43 -31.79 -9.88
C LYS A 196 -9.46 -32.98 -10.84
N TYR A 197 -9.95 -34.14 -10.39
CA TYR A 197 -10.08 -35.33 -11.24
C TYR A 197 -11.24 -35.26 -12.24
N LEU A 198 -12.21 -34.36 -12.03
CA LEU A 198 -13.27 -34.05 -13.00
C LEU A 198 -12.69 -33.28 -14.20
N ASP A 199 -13.52 -33.02 -15.20
CA ASP A 199 -13.13 -32.22 -16.37
C ASP A 199 -13.26 -30.73 -16.07
N THR A 200 -12.25 -30.14 -15.42
CA THR A 200 -12.22 -28.71 -15.06
C THR A 200 -12.37 -27.79 -16.26
N ASN A 201 -11.82 -28.17 -17.43
CA ASN A 201 -11.92 -27.38 -18.65
C ASN A 201 -13.37 -27.26 -19.11
N ALA A 202 -14.15 -28.33 -19.03
CA ALA A 202 -15.57 -28.27 -19.39
C ALA A 202 -16.37 -27.28 -18.50
N TRP A 203 -15.98 -27.09 -17.24
CA TRP A 203 -16.59 -26.08 -16.36
C TRP A 203 -16.20 -24.65 -16.75
N VAL A 204 -14.93 -24.45 -17.12
CA VAL A 204 -14.41 -23.19 -17.64
C VAL A 204 -15.11 -22.83 -18.96
N ASP A 205 -15.19 -23.77 -19.90
CA ASP A 205 -15.80 -23.59 -21.22
C ASP A 205 -17.26 -23.16 -21.13
N ILE A 206 -18.04 -23.72 -20.18
CA ILE A 206 -19.44 -23.32 -19.97
C ILE A 206 -19.52 -21.87 -19.50
N CYS A 207 -18.65 -21.44 -18.59
CA CYS A 207 -18.64 -20.06 -18.12
C CYS A 207 -18.25 -19.09 -19.26
N LEU A 208 -17.21 -19.42 -20.03
CA LEU A 208 -16.77 -18.64 -21.19
C LEU A 208 -17.87 -18.53 -22.27
N LYS A 209 -18.56 -19.64 -22.56
CA LYS A 209 -19.68 -19.70 -23.50
C LYS A 209 -20.79 -18.69 -23.18
N HIS A 210 -20.99 -18.38 -21.90
CA HIS A 210 -22.02 -17.45 -21.41
C HIS A 210 -21.47 -16.06 -21.07
N GLY A 211 -20.27 -15.72 -21.56
CA GLY A 211 -19.70 -14.38 -21.46
C GLY A 211 -19.11 -14.03 -20.10
N LEU A 212 -18.73 -15.03 -19.31
CA LEU A 212 -17.97 -14.82 -18.08
C LEU A 212 -16.48 -15.01 -18.35
N ALA A 213 -15.64 -14.12 -17.82
CA ALA A 213 -14.22 -14.42 -17.63
C ALA A 213 -14.10 -15.45 -16.50
N VAL A 214 -13.09 -16.32 -16.55
CA VAL A 214 -12.88 -17.39 -15.58
C VAL A 214 -11.42 -17.46 -15.20
N CYS A 215 -11.15 -17.61 -13.91
CA CYS A 215 -9.81 -17.63 -13.36
C CYS A 215 -9.67 -18.76 -12.36
N HIS A 216 -8.60 -19.56 -12.48
CA HIS A 216 -8.19 -20.50 -11.44
C HIS A 216 -7.50 -19.71 -10.31
N ILE A 217 -8.04 -19.79 -9.11
CA ILE A 217 -7.59 -19.01 -7.94
C ILE A 217 -6.99 -19.91 -6.84
N GLY A 218 -6.52 -21.08 -7.26
CA GLY A 218 -5.78 -22.03 -6.43
C GLY A 218 -6.50 -23.35 -6.19
N ASP A 219 -5.77 -24.27 -5.58
CA ASP A 219 -6.22 -25.61 -5.24
C ASP A 219 -6.27 -25.78 -3.72
N LEU A 220 -7.27 -26.52 -3.24
CA LEU A 220 -7.41 -26.88 -1.82
C LEU A 220 -7.62 -28.38 -1.68
N ARG A 221 -7.11 -28.96 -0.59
CA ARG A 221 -7.47 -30.32 -0.23
C ARG A 221 -8.92 -30.32 0.27
N GLN A 222 -9.75 -31.20 -0.28
CA GLN A 222 -11.15 -31.31 0.13
C GLN A 222 -11.33 -32.38 1.21
N ARG A 223 -10.78 -33.58 1.01
CA ARG A 223 -10.83 -34.67 1.99
C ARG A 223 -9.75 -35.70 1.75
N SER A 224 -9.48 -36.53 2.74
CA SER A 224 -8.65 -37.73 2.53
C SER A 224 -9.36 -38.74 1.63
N TYR A 225 -8.57 -39.61 0.99
CA TYR A 225 -9.10 -40.77 0.27
C TYR A 225 -9.83 -41.69 1.24
N LYS A 226 -10.92 -42.28 0.76
CA LYS A 226 -11.71 -43.28 1.49
C LYS A 226 -10.88 -44.53 1.77
N ASP A 227 -10.15 -44.99 0.75
CA ASP A 227 -9.33 -46.19 0.74
C ASP A 227 -8.25 -46.10 -0.35
N GLU A 228 -7.35 -47.08 -0.36
CA GLU A 228 -6.26 -47.14 -1.34
C GLU A 228 -6.79 -47.36 -2.77
N ASP A 229 -7.93 -48.04 -2.94
CA ASP A 229 -8.54 -48.27 -4.26
C ASP A 229 -9.02 -46.94 -4.88
N GLU A 230 -9.66 -46.07 -4.09
CA GLU A 230 -10.02 -44.72 -4.50
C GLU A 230 -8.77 -43.92 -4.89
N LYS A 231 -7.72 -43.99 -4.06
CA LYS A 231 -6.45 -43.30 -4.35
C LYS A 231 -5.86 -43.75 -5.69
N GLN A 232 -5.71 -45.05 -5.92
CA GLN A 232 -5.17 -45.58 -7.16
C GLN A 232 -6.01 -45.20 -8.38
N ARG A 233 -7.35 -45.24 -8.26
CA ARG A 233 -8.27 -44.84 -9.32
C ARG A 233 -8.11 -43.36 -9.68
N ILE A 234 -8.11 -42.47 -8.68
CA ILE A 234 -7.98 -41.02 -8.88
C ILE A 234 -6.59 -40.65 -9.41
N HIS A 235 -5.53 -41.23 -8.85
CA HIS A 235 -4.17 -41.07 -9.36
C HIS A 235 -4.05 -41.50 -10.82
N GLY A 236 -4.69 -42.61 -11.19
CA GLY A 236 -4.75 -43.06 -12.58
C GLY A 236 -5.45 -42.06 -13.51
N ILE A 237 -6.53 -41.41 -13.06
CA ILE A 237 -7.21 -40.35 -13.83
C ILE A 237 -6.29 -39.13 -13.99
N LEU A 238 -5.70 -38.65 -12.89
CA LEU A 238 -4.85 -37.46 -12.90
C LEU A 238 -3.58 -37.66 -13.74
N LYS A 239 -2.93 -38.84 -13.67
CA LYS A 239 -1.78 -39.19 -14.52
C LYS A 239 -2.13 -39.17 -16.01
N ARG A 240 -3.30 -39.69 -16.39
CA ARG A 240 -3.74 -39.66 -17.80
C ARG A 240 -4.04 -38.25 -18.30
N LYS A 241 -4.38 -37.33 -17.40
CA LYS A 241 -4.65 -35.92 -17.69
C LYS A 241 -3.42 -35.02 -17.55
N ASP A 242 -2.28 -35.57 -17.12
CA ASP A 242 -1.07 -34.82 -16.76
C ASP A 242 -1.32 -33.75 -15.66
N LEU A 243 -2.20 -34.08 -14.71
CA LEU A 243 -2.61 -33.19 -13.61
C LEU A 243 -2.15 -33.67 -12.23
N LEU A 244 -1.43 -34.79 -12.14
CA LEU A 244 -1.01 -35.33 -10.84
C LEU A 244 0.07 -34.44 -10.20
N SER A 245 -0.15 -34.02 -8.96
CA SER A 245 0.78 -33.20 -8.18
C SER A 245 1.00 -33.76 -6.77
N GLU A 246 1.97 -33.22 -6.04
CA GLU A 246 2.23 -33.58 -4.63
C GLU A 246 0.99 -33.37 -3.73
N ALA A 247 0.18 -32.35 -4.03
CA ALA A 247 -1.07 -32.09 -3.30
C ALA A 247 -2.07 -33.26 -3.36
N ASP A 248 -1.99 -34.10 -4.39
CA ASP A 248 -2.87 -35.24 -4.61
C ASP A 248 -2.43 -36.50 -3.83
N GLU A 249 -1.30 -36.47 -3.11
CA GLU A 249 -0.79 -37.63 -2.37
C GLU A 249 -1.65 -38.02 -1.17
N THR A 250 -2.23 -37.03 -0.50
CA THR A 250 -2.88 -37.19 0.82
C THR A 250 -4.41 -37.10 0.77
N GLY A 251 -5.00 -36.74 -0.36
CA GLY A 251 -6.43 -36.60 -0.50
C GLY A 251 -6.91 -36.12 -1.86
N LEU A 252 -8.24 -35.95 -1.98
CA LEU A 252 -8.87 -35.30 -3.12
C LEU A 252 -8.62 -33.81 -3.09
N VAL A 253 -8.15 -33.27 -4.21
CA VAL A 253 -7.93 -31.83 -4.40
C VAL A 253 -9.10 -31.24 -5.19
N THR A 254 -9.54 -30.05 -4.80
CA THR A 254 -10.48 -29.24 -5.56
C THR A 254 -9.79 -27.98 -6.07
N SER A 255 -10.02 -27.65 -7.32
CA SER A 255 -9.63 -26.37 -7.91
C SER A 255 -10.72 -25.35 -7.67
N LEU A 256 -10.33 -24.17 -7.22
CA LEU A 256 -11.21 -23.04 -7.01
C LEU A 256 -11.16 -22.13 -8.24
N PHE A 257 -12.34 -21.72 -8.70
CA PHE A 257 -12.46 -20.78 -9.81
C PHE A 257 -13.31 -19.58 -9.42
N LEU A 258 -12.86 -18.42 -9.87
CA LEU A 258 -13.61 -17.18 -9.85
C LEU A 258 -14.01 -16.86 -11.29
N ALA A 259 -15.31 -16.87 -11.56
CA ALA A 259 -15.87 -16.43 -12.83
C ALA A 259 -16.66 -15.12 -12.64
N TYR A 260 -16.55 -14.18 -13.55
CA TYR A 260 -17.15 -12.85 -13.38
C TYR A 260 -17.48 -12.19 -14.72
N LYS A 261 -18.40 -11.23 -14.71
CA LYS A 261 -18.67 -10.37 -15.88
C LYS A 261 -17.53 -9.37 -16.03
N GLU A 262 -16.92 -9.30 -17.22
CA GLU A 262 -15.75 -8.44 -17.47
C GLU A 262 -16.01 -6.95 -17.19
N ASP A 263 -17.26 -6.50 -17.34
CA ASP A 263 -17.68 -5.12 -17.07
C ASP A 263 -17.41 -4.64 -15.64
N ILE A 264 -17.28 -5.56 -14.68
CA ILE A 264 -16.95 -5.26 -13.28
C ILE A 264 -15.53 -4.70 -13.14
N MET A 265 -14.60 -5.10 -14.02
CA MET A 265 -13.19 -4.73 -13.95
C MET A 265 -12.84 -3.50 -14.83
N LEU A 266 -13.76 -3.09 -15.70
CA LEU A 266 -13.49 -2.17 -16.82
C LEU A 266 -13.94 -0.70 -16.60
N ASN A 267 -14.24 -0.28 -15.37
CA ASN A 267 -14.74 1.07 -15.05
C ASN A 267 -13.71 2.23 -15.20
N SER A 268 -12.75 2.16 -16.12
CA SER A 268 -11.79 3.25 -16.36
C SER A 268 -11.41 3.38 -17.83
N HIS A 269 -10.75 4.50 -18.18
CA HIS A 269 -10.48 5.04 -19.52
C HIS A 269 -9.99 4.09 -20.63
N ASP A 270 -9.57 2.85 -20.34
CA ASP A 270 -9.19 1.85 -21.35
C ASP A 270 -9.92 0.52 -21.12
N ALA A 271 -11.23 0.50 -21.40
CA ALA A 271 -12.12 -0.66 -21.28
C ALA A 271 -11.79 -1.83 -22.24
N LYS A 272 -10.63 -1.83 -22.89
CA LYS A 272 -10.22 -2.82 -23.90
C LYS A 272 -9.25 -3.88 -23.37
N LYS A 273 -8.73 -3.77 -22.14
CA LYS A 273 -7.81 -4.74 -21.55
C LYS A 273 -8.36 -5.30 -20.23
N SER A 274 -8.42 -6.63 -20.14
CA SER A 274 -8.69 -7.31 -18.87
C SER A 274 -7.55 -7.05 -17.88
N ARG A 275 -7.89 -6.91 -16.59
CA ARG A 275 -6.93 -6.62 -15.52
C ARG A 275 -6.59 -7.87 -14.72
N THR A 276 -5.35 -7.96 -14.26
CA THR A 276 -4.96 -8.95 -13.25
C THR A 276 -5.38 -8.45 -11.88
N LEU A 277 -6.46 -9.00 -11.32
CA LEU A 277 -6.89 -8.68 -9.96
C LEU A 277 -5.90 -9.27 -8.98
N ILE A 278 -5.34 -8.42 -8.13
CA ILE A 278 -4.47 -8.80 -7.04
C ILE A 278 -5.18 -8.48 -5.73
N VAL A 279 -5.37 -9.49 -4.88
CA VAL A 279 -5.94 -9.32 -3.54
C VAL A 279 -4.94 -9.74 -2.47
N VAL A 280 -4.96 -8.99 -1.37
CA VAL A 280 -4.12 -9.24 -0.18
C VAL A 280 -4.90 -10.12 0.80
N GLU A 281 -4.29 -11.23 1.23
CA GLU A 281 -4.82 -12.13 2.28
C GLU A 281 -4.28 -11.75 3.68
N GLN A 282 -4.74 -12.44 4.74
CA GLN A 282 -4.46 -12.12 6.15
C GLN A 282 -2.97 -12.02 6.53
N GLU A 283 -2.07 -12.67 5.78
CA GLU A 283 -0.62 -12.61 6.04
C GLU A 283 0.08 -11.44 5.33
N ASN A 284 -0.66 -10.45 4.81
CA ASN A 284 -0.16 -9.38 3.95
C ASN A 284 0.55 -9.90 2.68
N THR A 285 0.21 -11.11 2.27
CA THR A 285 0.68 -11.75 1.04
C THR A 285 -0.29 -11.43 -0.09
N PHE A 286 0.26 -11.06 -1.26
CA PHE A 286 -0.50 -10.90 -2.49
C PHE A 286 -0.66 -12.28 -3.13
N VAL A 287 -1.81 -12.92 -2.96
CA VAL A 287 -1.99 -14.36 -3.28
C VAL A 287 -3.01 -14.61 -4.39
N GLY A 288 -4.00 -13.73 -4.56
CA GLY A 288 -5.02 -13.89 -5.60
C GLY A 288 -4.60 -13.25 -6.90
N SER A 289 -4.56 -13.99 -8.00
CA SER A 289 -4.42 -13.46 -9.37
C SER A 289 -5.56 -13.99 -10.23
N THR A 290 -6.08 -13.19 -11.17
CA THR A 290 -7.04 -13.64 -12.19
C THR A 290 -6.38 -14.34 -13.38
N VAL A 291 -5.10 -14.75 -13.27
CA VAL A 291 -4.31 -15.37 -14.34
C VAL A 291 -3.82 -16.75 -13.88
N ASP A 292 -3.79 -17.72 -14.79
CA ASP A 292 -3.52 -19.14 -14.51
C ASP A 292 -2.30 -19.40 -13.62
N GLY A 293 -2.46 -20.37 -12.71
CA GLY A 293 -1.61 -20.65 -11.54
C GLY A 293 -0.21 -21.22 -11.78
N SER A 294 0.42 -20.96 -12.93
CA SER A 294 1.83 -21.35 -13.15
C SER A 294 2.83 -20.31 -12.66
N SER A 295 2.39 -19.09 -12.32
CA SER A 295 3.25 -18.06 -11.76
C SER A 295 3.18 -18.05 -10.24
N HIS A 296 4.33 -18.13 -9.58
CA HIS A 296 4.47 -18.02 -8.12
C HIS A 296 4.98 -16.64 -7.68
N SER A 297 5.22 -15.71 -8.62
CA SER A 297 5.71 -14.36 -8.33
C SER A 297 4.78 -13.31 -8.92
N LEU A 298 4.50 -12.27 -8.16
CA LEU A 298 3.79 -11.07 -8.65
C LEU A 298 4.41 -10.55 -9.95
N GLU A 299 5.74 -10.58 -10.05
CA GLU A 299 6.51 -10.00 -11.15
C GLU A 299 6.24 -10.64 -12.52
N ASP A 300 5.76 -11.89 -12.53
CA ASP A 300 5.45 -12.62 -13.76
C ASP A 300 3.98 -12.45 -14.18
N LEU A 301 3.17 -11.74 -13.39
CA LEU A 301 1.76 -11.51 -13.70
C LEU A 301 1.59 -10.45 -14.79
N PRO A 302 0.72 -10.66 -15.79
CA PRO A 302 0.53 -9.71 -16.87
C PRO A 302 -0.12 -8.41 -16.38
N HIS A 303 0.35 -7.29 -16.91
CA HIS A 303 -0.25 -5.97 -16.72
C HIS A 303 -1.44 -5.73 -17.67
N PRO A 304 -2.39 -4.85 -17.32
CA PRO A 304 -2.41 -4.03 -16.11
C PRO A 304 -2.90 -4.78 -14.86
N TRP A 305 -2.29 -4.48 -13.71
CA TRP A 305 -2.72 -4.96 -12.41
C TRP A 305 -3.86 -4.12 -11.83
N HIS A 306 -4.73 -4.76 -11.06
CA HIS A 306 -5.66 -4.12 -10.14
C HIS A 306 -5.42 -4.65 -8.74
N ILE A 307 -4.71 -3.90 -7.91
CA ILE A 307 -4.49 -4.25 -6.51
C ILE A 307 -5.67 -3.72 -5.69
N ALA A 308 -6.49 -4.63 -5.17
CA ALA A 308 -7.61 -4.29 -4.30
C ALA A 308 -7.23 -4.50 -2.83
N LEU A 309 -7.33 -3.44 -2.03
CA LEU A 309 -6.97 -3.43 -0.63
C LEU A 309 -8.22 -3.21 0.21
N SER A 310 -8.37 -4.01 1.26
CA SER A 310 -9.32 -3.71 2.34
C SER A 310 -8.89 -2.45 3.07
N GLU A 311 -9.80 -1.90 3.88
CA GLU A 311 -9.47 -0.80 4.79
C GLU A 311 -8.25 -1.13 5.67
N GLU A 312 -8.26 -2.31 6.31
CA GLU A 312 -7.17 -2.80 7.15
C GLU A 312 -5.84 -2.90 6.38
N HIS A 313 -5.84 -3.51 5.19
CA HIS A 313 -4.63 -3.65 4.38
C HIS A 313 -4.10 -2.31 3.88
N SER A 314 -4.96 -1.32 3.65
CA SER A 314 -4.53 0.03 3.27
C SER A 314 -3.84 0.80 4.39
N GLN A 315 -4.11 0.41 5.64
CA GLN A 315 -3.48 0.95 6.84
C GLN A 315 -2.26 0.12 7.27
N SER A 316 -2.06 -1.07 6.70
CA SER A 316 -0.93 -1.95 6.99
C SER A 316 0.40 -1.33 6.53
N ARG A 317 1.34 -1.17 7.47
CA ARG A 317 2.70 -0.71 7.18
C ARG A 317 3.45 -1.67 6.26
N ALA A 318 3.25 -2.97 6.43
CA ALA A 318 3.91 -3.99 5.60
C ALA A 318 3.47 -3.88 4.13
N ILE A 319 2.16 -3.67 3.89
CA ILE A 319 1.63 -3.45 2.54
C ILE A 319 2.14 -2.14 1.96
N TYR A 320 2.13 -1.05 2.72
CA TYR A 320 2.70 0.22 2.27
C TYR A 320 4.17 0.10 1.85
N GLN A 321 5.00 -0.57 2.66
CA GLN A 321 6.40 -0.82 2.34
C GLN A 321 6.55 -1.68 1.08
N LYS A 322 5.72 -2.73 0.95
CA LYS A 322 5.79 -3.59 -0.23
C LYS A 322 5.35 -2.86 -1.50
N LEU A 323 4.28 -2.08 -1.46
CA LEU A 323 3.86 -1.25 -2.60
C LEU A 323 4.91 -0.20 -2.97
N THR A 324 5.59 0.38 -1.97
CA THR A 324 6.73 1.28 -2.20
C THR A 324 7.86 0.54 -2.91
N GLU A 325 8.19 -0.69 -2.48
CA GLU A 325 9.20 -1.53 -3.12
C GLU A 325 8.84 -1.86 -4.58
N LEU A 326 7.61 -2.30 -4.83
CA LEU A 326 7.11 -2.60 -6.18
C LEU A 326 7.17 -1.34 -7.06
N HIS A 327 6.81 -0.18 -6.52
CA HIS A 327 6.88 1.08 -7.24
C HIS A 327 8.31 1.46 -7.63
N ILE A 328 9.27 1.45 -6.68
CA ILE A 328 10.66 1.87 -6.94
C ILE A 328 11.40 0.89 -7.85
N ARG A 329 10.97 -0.38 -7.89
CA ARG A 329 11.44 -1.39 -8.86
C ARG A 329 10.77 -1.27 -10.22
N GLU A 330 9.91 -0.27 -10.43
CA GLU A 330 9.14 -0.06 -11.65
C GLU A 330 8.20 -1.22 -12.01
N GLN A 331 7.81 -2.03 -11.02
CA GLN A 331 6.89 -3.15 -11.20
C GLN A 331 5.42 -2.71 -11.20
N ILE A 332 5.07 -1.59 -10.56
CA ILE A 332 3.77 -0.95 -10.76
C ILE A 332 3.86 -0.10 -12.04
N GLN A 333 3.29 -0.60 -13.13
CA GLN A 333 3.38 -0.01 -14.48
C GLN A 333 2.27 1.00 -14.77
N PRO A 334 2.48 1.96 -15.69
CA PRO A 334 1.41 2.83 -16.15
C PRO A 334 0.16 2.06 -16.61
N GLY A 335 -1.01 2.42 -16.09
CA GLY A 335 -2.27 1.72 -16.30
C GLY A 335 -2.67 0.77 -15.16
N ASP A 336 -1.72 0.41 -14.28
CA ASP A 336 -2.04 -0.33 -13.06
C ASP A 336 -2.86 0.52 -12.10
N VAL A 337 -3.74 -0.14 -11.36
CA VAL A 337 -4.68 0.49 -10.44
C VAL A 337 -4.55 -0.09 -9.05
N MET A 338 -4.56 0.78 -8.04
CA MET A 338 -4.75 0.40 -6.65
C MET A 338 -6.09 0.96 -6.17
N THR A 339 -6.88 0.16 -5.47
CA THR A 339 -8.15 0.61 -4.86
C THR A 339 -8.15 0.32 -3.37
N THR A 340 -8.55 1.31 -2.57
CA THR A 340 -8.60 1.24 -1.12
C THR A 340 -9.89 1.87 -0.56
N ILE A 341 -10.29 1.43 0.62
CA ILE A 341 -11.38 2.01 1.42
C ILE A 341 -10.79 2.86 2.55
N LYS A 342 -11.27 4.09 2.71
CA LYS A 342 -10.82 5.07 3.68
C LYS A 342 -11.97 5.40 4.64
N SER A 343 -11.74 5.21 5.94
CA SER A 343 -12.74 5.44 6.99
C SER A 343 -12.40 6.63 7.89
N SER A 344 -11.12 6.89 8.24
CA SER A 344 -10.73 8.10 9.00
C SER A 344 -9.20 8.31 9.12
N SER A 345 -8.75 9.55 8.90
CA SER A 345 -7.42 10.16 9.12
C SER A 345 -6.13 9.54 8.55
N VAL A 346 -6.03 8.23 8.34
CA VAL A 346 -4.79 7.57 7.88
C VAL A 346 -5.07 6.73 6.64
N ASN A 347 -4.36 7.03 5.55
CA ASN A 347 -4.36 6.23 4.34
C ASN A 347 -2.93 6.16 3.80
N ASN A 348 -2.21 5.10 4.16
CA ASN A 348 -0.81 4.93 3.78
C ASN A 348 -0.67 4.77 2.25
N VAL A 349 -1.66 4.17 1.58
CA VAL A 349 -1.70 4.06 0.11
C VAL A 349 -1.91 5.44 -0.54
N GLY A 350 -2.76 6.27 0.05
CA GLY A 350 -2.88 7.68 -0.34
C GLY A 350 -1.57 8.45 -0.13
N HIS A 351 -0.83 8.14 0.94
CA HIS A 351 0.49 8.72 1.18
C HIS A 351 1.53 8.28 0.14
N LEU A 352 1.51 7.02 -0.33
CA LEU A 352 2.35 6.55 -1.45
C LEU A 352 2.18 7.45 -2.69
N ALA A 353 0.94 7.77 -3.06
CA ALA A 353 0.67 8.63 -4.20
C ALA A 353 1.12 10.08 -4.01
N ASN A 354 1.03 10.59 -2.77
CA ASN A 354 1.58 11.91 -2.45
C ASN A 354 3.11 11.89 -2.53
N MET A 355 3.77 10.86 -2.00
CA MET A 355 5.24 10.71 -2.07
C MET A 355 5.73 10.70 -3.53
N PHE A 356 4.98 10.03 -4.41
CA PHE A 356 5.22 9.99 -5.85
C PHE A 356 4.27 10.93 -6.63
N ALA A 357 4.09 12.16 -6.16
CA ALA A 357 3.17 13.13 -6.77
C ALA A 357 3.47 13.37 -8.27
N GLY A 358 2.43 13.26 -9.09
CA GLY A 358 2.51 13.34 -10.56
C GLY A 358 2.81 12.01 -11.25
N GLU A 359 2.95 10.91 -10.50
CA GLU A 359 3.07 9.54 -11.04
C GLU A 359 1.79 8.73 -10.86
N TYR A 360 0.82 9.28 -10.13
CA TYR A 360 -0.49 8.67 -9.88
C TYR A 360 -1.61 9.68 -10.08
N GLU A 361 -2.65 9.27 -10.81
CA GLU A 361 -3.94 9.94 -10.78
C GLU A 361 -4.77 9.37 -9.63
N VAL A 362 -5.29 10.27 -8.80
CA VAL A 362 -6.07 9.91 -7.61
C VAL A 362 -7.51 10.37 -7.82
N SER A 363 -8.44 9.42 -7.71
CA SER A 363 -9.88 9.70 -7.66
C SER A 363 -10.47 9.20 -6.35
N GLU A 364 -11.50 9.89 -5.87
CA GLU A 364 -12.19 9.56 -4.63
C GLU A 364 -13.70 9.48 -4.89
N GLN A 365 -14.34 8.44 -4.38
CA GLN A 365 -15.77 8.21 -4.49
C GLN A 365 -16.35 8.03 -3.08
N SER A 366 -17.34 8.84 -2.71
CA SER A 366 -18.07 8.67 -1.45
C SER A 366 -18.90 7.39 -1.49
N LEU A 367 -18.87 6.64 -0.39
CA LEU A 367 -19.69 5.46 -0.17
C LEU A 367 -20.88 5.80 0.74
N PRO A 368 -22.05 5.15 0.59
CA PRO A 368 -23.24 5.44 1.39
C PRO A 368 -23.06 5.27 2.90
N ASN A 369 -22.13 4.41 3.34
CA ASN A 369 -21.77 4.20 4.75
C ASN A 369 -20.90 5.33 5.36
N GLY A 370 -20.64 6.42 4.61
CA GLY A 370 -19.83 7.56 5.06
C GLY A 370 -18.32 7.38 4.85
N GLN A 371 -17.87 6.21 4.39
CA GLN A 371 -16.48 5.99 3.96
C GLN A 371 -16.24 6.60 2.58
N SER A 372 -14.97 6.66 2.16
CA SER A 372 -14.61 6.98 0.78
C SER A 372 -13.74 5.89 0.18
N ARG A 373 -14.00 5.55 -1.07
CA ARG A 373 -13.09 4.75 -1.88
C ARG A 373 -12.09 5.67 -2.54
N GLN A 374 -10.82 5.32 -2.48
CA GLN A 374 -9.78 5.97 -3.25
C GLN A 374 -9.23 5.01 -4.30
N THR A 375 -9.11 5.50 -5.53
CA THR A 375 -8.53 4.78 -6.65
C THR A 375 -7.31 5.53 -7.15
N LEU A 376 -6.17 4.83 -7.21
CA LEU A 376 -4.88 5.37 -7.62
C LEU A 376 -4.46 4.67 -8.90
N THR A 377 -4.39 5.40 -10.01
CA THR A 377 -3.97 4.87 -11.31
C THR A 377 -2.56 5.32 -11.59
N ARG A 378 -1.62 4.38 -11.80
CA ARG A 378 -0.25 4.72 -12.19
C ARG A 378 -0.27 5.36 -13.58
N ILE A 379 0.38 6.50 -13.71
CA ILE A 379 0.52 7.22 -14.97
C ILE A 379 1.99 7.45 -15.31
N VAL A 380 2.26 7.80 -16.57
CA VAL A 380 3.59 8.23 -16.99
C VAL A 380 3.87 9.61 -16.41
N PRO A 381 4.95 9.80 -15.61
CA PRO A 381 5.27 11.11 -15.07
C PRO A 381 5.63 12.12 -16.16
N VAL A 382 5.13 13.34 -15.99
CA VAL A 382 5.62 14.49 -16.76
C VAL A 382 6.87 15.04 -16.09
N ILE A 383 7.99 15.00 -16.81
CA ILE A 383 9.25 15.63 -16.43
C ILE A 383 9.12 17.14 -16.62
N ASN A 384 9.40 17.88 -15.55
CA ASN A 384 9.23 19.34 -15.49
C ASN A 384 10.44 20.06 -14.88
N ALA A 385 11.55 19.35 -14.70
CA ALA A 385 12.80 19.95 -14.28
C ALA A 385 13.52 20.67 -15.44
N ASN A 386 14.30 21.69 -15.09
CA ASN A 386 15.25 22.31 -16.01
C ASN A 386 16.50 21.41 -16.13
N ILE A 387 16.68 20.79 -17.30
CA ILE A 387 17.76 19.84 -17.57
C ILE A 387 18.62 20.38 -18.72
N LEU A 388 19.91 20.51 -18.48
CA LEU A 388 20.90 20.93 -19.46
C LEU A 388 21.87 19.77 -19.76
N ASP A 389 22.29 19.65 -21.02
CA ASP A 389 23.26 18.63 -21.44
C ASP A 389 24.72 19.04 -21.15
N GLU A 390 24.96 20.32 -20.88
CA GLU A 390 26.28 20.87 -20.58
C GLU A 390 26.21 21.84 -19.38
N ALA A 391 27.33 21.97 -18.67
CA ALA A 391 27.42 22.92 -17.55
C ALA A 391 27.36 24.37 -18.08
N PRO A 392 26.78 25.32 -17.32
CA PRO A 392 26.83 26.75 -17.66
C PRO A 392 28.27 27.23 -17.85
N ALA A 393 28.49 28.17 -18.76
CA ALA A 393 29.83 28.66 -19.08
C ALA A 393 30.40 29.60 -18.01
N SER A 394 29.53 30.13 -17.13
CA SER A 394 29.91 31.03 -16.04
C SER A 394 28.96 30.94 -14.84
N SER A 395 29.39 31.47 -13.70
CA SER A 395 28.55 31.54 -12.50
C SER A 395 27.34 32.47 -12.69
N GLU A 396 27.47 33.49 -13.55
CA GLU A 396 26.42 34.43 -13.91
C GLU A 396 25.30 33.75 -14.71
N GLU A 397 25.66 32.86 -15.64
CA GLU A 397 24.70 32.03 -16.38
C GLU A 397 23.97 31.06 -15.44
N LEU A 398 24.70 30.36 -14.57
CA LEU A 398 24.09 29.49 -13.56
C LEU A 398 23.12 30.28 -12.66
N GLU A 399 23.52 31.46 -12.20
CA GLU A 399 22.68 32.31 -11.36
C GLU A 399 21.42 32.81 -12.08
N ALA A 400 21.49 33.05 -13.39
CA ALA A 400 20.31 33.39 -14.19
C ALA A 400 19.32 32.21 -14.25
N GLU A 401 19.82 31.00 -14.51
CA GLU A 401 19.02 29.77 -14.50
C GLU A 401 18.39 29.50 -13.13
N LEU A 402 19.16 29.64 -12.03
CA LEU A 402 18.64 29.47 -10.66
C LEU A 402 17.61 30.55 -10.31
N ARG A 403 17.79 31.79 -10.76
CA ARG A 403 16.80 32.86 -10.56
C ARG A 403 15.48 32.54 -11.25
N GLU A 404 15.51 31.95 -12.43
CA GLU A 404 14.30 31.56 -13.15
C GLU A 404 13.69 30.29 -12.53
N PHE A 405 14.41 29.17 -12.55
CA PHE A 405 13.90 27.85 -12.25
C PHE A 405 14.09 27.38 -10.80
N GLY A 406 15.00 28.03 -10.06
CA GLY A 406 15.40 27.62 -8.70
C GLY A 406 16.32 26.40 -8.66
N HIS A 407 16.47 25.68 -9.77
CA HIS A 407 17.30 24.50 -9.89
C HIS A 407 17.81 24.34 -11.32
N VAL A 408 18.92 23.63 -11.48
CA VAL A 408 19.45 23.18 -12.77
C VAL A 408 20.02 21.78 -12.60
N LEU A 409 19.57 20.84 -13.43
CA LEU A 409 20.19 19.51 -13.53
C LEU A 409 21.07 19.45 -14.77
N ILE A 410 22.36 19.20 -14.58
CA ILE A 410 23.29 18.92 -15.67
C ILE A 410 23.36 17.40 -15.88
N ARG A 411 22.97 16.95 -17.07
CA ARG A 411 22.96 15.54 -17.50
C ARG A 411 23.81 15.37 -18.76
N SER A 412 25.12 15.48 -18.59
CA SER A 412 26.08 15.40 -19.71
C SER A 412 26.46 13.97 -20.11
N GLY A 413 26.04 12.96 -19.33
CA GLY A 413 26.47 11.57 -19.48
C GLY A 413 27.95 11.32 -19.18
N LYS A 414 28.70 12.33 -18.71
CA LYS A 414 30.14 12.26 -18.42
C LYS A 414 30.47 12.93 -17.09
N PRO A 415 31.56 12.52 -16.41
CA PRO A 415 32.01 13.23 -15.21
C PRO A 415 32.27 14.71 -15.48
N ILE A 416 31.76 15.58 -14.61
CA ILE A 416 32.08 17.01 -14.60
C ILE A 416 33.18 17.25 -13.55
N ASP A 417 34.13 18.11 -13.88
CA ASP A 417 35.19 18.51 -12.95
C ASP A 417 34.60 19.17 -11.70
N GLU A 418 34.94 18.65 -10.53
CA GLU A 418 34.42 19.17 -9.25
C GLU A 418 34.96 20.57 -8.91
N GLY A 419 36.13 20.94 -9.43
CA GLY A 419 36.68 22.29 -9.30
C GLY A 419 35.81 23.31 -10.04
N LEU A 420 35.44 22.99 -11.29
CA LEU A 420 34.49 23.78 -12.07
C LEU A 420 33.13 23.88 -11.39
N VAL A 421 32.59 22.76 -10.87
CA VAL A 421 31.31 22.77 -10.14
C VAL A 421 31.39 23.70 -8.93
N LEU A 422 32.48 23.64 -8.18
CA LEU A 422 32.70 24.51 -7.02
C LEU A 422 32.85 25.98 -7.43
N GLU A 423 33.59 26.28 -8.51
CA GLU A 423 33.74 27.63 -9.06
C GLU A 423 32.39 28.24 -9.45
N LEU A 424 31.57 27.49 -10.19
CA LEU A 424 30.22 27.90 -10.58
C LEU A 424 29.33 28.12 -9.34
N LEU A 425 29.39 27.23 -8.36
CA LEU A 425 28.58 27.29 -7.15
C LEU A 425 28.93 28.52 -6.27
N ILE A 426 30.23 28.81 -6.13
CA ILE A 426 30.73 29.94 -5.35
C ILE A 426 30.38 31.26 -6.05
N GLY A 427 30.66 31.37 -7.35
CA GLY A 427 30.56 32.62 -8.10
C GLY A 427 31.31 33.76 -7.41
N ASN A 428 30.62 34.87 -7.14
CA ASN A 428 31.17 36.03 -6.42
C ASN A 428 31.13 35.92 -4.88
N GLY A 429 30.69 34.77 -4.34
CA GLY A 429 30.60 34.53 -2.90
C GLY A 429 31.78 33.71 -2.36
N LYS A 430 31.48 32.87 -1.36
CA LYS A 430 32.46 31.94 -0.74
C LYS A 430 31.85 30.56 -0.54
N ALA A 431 32.71 29.54 -0.51
CA ALA A 431 32.32 28.20 -0.08
C ALA A 431 31.87 28.23 1.38
N MET A 432 30.97 27.32 1.75
CA MET A 432 30.44 27.22 3.11
C MET A 432 30.75 25.84 3.70
N ASP A 433 31.31 25.84 4.92
CA ASP A 433 31.55 24.62 5.68
C ASP A 433 30.28 24.13 6.38
N TYR A 434 30.13 22.80 6.46
CA TYR A 434 28.97 22.15 7.07
C TYR A 434 29.17 21.91 8.59
N ARG A 435 29.21 22.98 9.37
CA ARG A 435 29.55 22.94 10.82
C ARG A 435 28.35 22.71 11.76
N TYR A 436 27.15 23.15 11.38
CA TYR A 436 25.94 23.16 12.24
C TYR A 436 24.87 22.14 11.86
N GLY A 437 25.24 21.17 11.03
CA GLY A 437 24.36 20.07 10.61
C GLY A 437 23.88 19.20 11.77
N ASN A 438 22.85 18.39 11.52
CA ASN A 438 22.35 17.42 12.51
C ASN A 438 23.21 16.15 12.60
N THR A 439 24.05 15.90 11.60
CA THR A 439 24.96 14.77 11.55
C THR A 439 26.32 15.24 11.06
N VAL A 440 27.40 14.72 11.65
CA VAL A 440 28.75 14.88 11.10
C VAL A 440 28.80 14.23 9.72
N ARG A 441 29.24 14.97 8.71
CA ARG A 441 29.41 14.44 7.35
C ARG A 441 30.89 14.21 7.06
N ASN A 442 31.20 13.03 6.55
CA ASN A 442 32.54 12.68 6.12
C ASN A 442 32.81 13.25 4.72
N LYS A 443 34.04 13.70 4.47
CA LYS A 443 34.50 14.00 3.11
C LYS A 443 34.52 12.72 2.27
N ILE A 444 34.09 12.81 1.02
CA ILE A 444 34.24 11.70 0.08
C ILE A 444 35.73 11.63 -0.30
N LYS A 445 36.34 10.45 -0.19
CA LYS A 445 37.78 10.27 -0.46
C LYS A 445 38.10 10.70 -1.90
N GLY A 446 38.96 11.70 -2.05
CA GLY A 446 39.36 12.24 -3.37
C GLY A 446 38.35 13.19 -4.01
N SER A 447 37.38 13.71 -3.26
CA SER A 447 36.36 14.66 -3.71
C SER A 447 36.31 15.90 -2.83
N SER A 448 35.89 17.02 -3.41
CA SER A 448 35.62 18.28 -2.72
C SER A 448 34.25 18.29 -2.02
N SER A 449 33.44 17.24 -2.19
CA SER A 449 32.08 17.13 -1.65
C SER A 449 31.99 16.31 -0.35
N LEU A 450 30.94 16.60 0.43
CA LEU A 450 30.59 15.86 1.64
C LEU A 450 29.61 14.73 1.32
N LEU A 451 29.74 13.59 2.00
CA LEU A 451 28.81 12.48 1.87
C LEU A 451 27.47 12.83 2.52
N VAL A 452 26.37 12.59 1.79
CA VAL A 452 25.00 12.76 2.33
C VAL A 452 24.70 11.69 3.39
N THR A 453 23.97 12.09 4.43
CA THR A 453 23.72 11.33 5.67
C THR A 453 23.05 9.95 5.44
N PRO A 454 23.46 8.90 6.18
CA PRO A 454 22.92 7.54 6.05
C PRO A 454 21.62 7.35 6.86
N TRP A 455 20.54 8.01 6.45
CA TRP A 455 19.20 7.64 6.92
C TRP A 455 18.74 6.32 6.27
N PRO A 456 17.87 5.51 6.92
CA PRO A 456 17.40 4.23 6.37
C PRO A 456 16.93 4.37 4.92
N LYS A 457 17.44 3.52 4.02
CA LYS A 457 17.22 3.63 2.57
C LYS A 457 15.75 3.40 2.18
N GLU A 458 15.02 2.66 3.00
CA GLU A 458 13.60 2.31 2.83
C GLU A 458 12.67 3.50 3.13
N LEU A 459 13.16 4.51 3.85
CA LEU A 459 12.38 5.68 4.25
C LEU A 459 12.74 6.89 3.38
N SER A 460 11.73 7.73 3.14
CA SER A 460 11.94 9.04 2.55
C SER A 460 12.62 9.96 3.57
N VAL A 461 13.54 10.81 3.12
CA VAL A 461 13.98 11.98 3.89
C VAL A 461 13.05 13.13 3.52
N LEU A 462 12.35 13.67 4.52
CA LEU A 462 11.34 14.71 4.32
C LEU A 462 11.95 16.00 3.72
N PRO A 463 11.14 16.80 2.99
CA PRO A 463 11.60 18.03 2.38
C PRO A 463 12.16 19.02 3.43
N HIS A 464 13.32 19.60 3.14
CA HIS A 464 13.96 20.64 3.95
C HIS A 464 14.83 21.56 3.07
N ASN A 465 15.17 22.74 3.61
CA ASN A 465 16.19 23.61 3.05
C ASN A 465 17.46 23.45 3.91
N GLU A 466 18.61 23.31 3.27
CA GLU A 466 19.87 23.00 3.95
C GLU A 466 20.20 24.11 4.97
N LEU A 467 20.32 23.74 6.25
CA LEU A 467 20.69 24.63 7.37
C LEU A 467 19.79 25.87 7.59
N SER A 468 18.60 25.98 6.98
CA SER A 468 17.76 27.19 7.10
C SER A 468 17.25 27.47 8.53
N TYR A 469 17.38 26.50 9.44
CA TYR A 469 17.14 26.66 10.87
C TYR A 469 18.29 27.37 11.61
N HIS A 470 19.43 27.64 10.95
CA HIS A 470 20.61 28.28 11.52
C HIS A 470 20.63 29.81 11.26
N THR A 471 21.63 30.53 11.79
CA THR A 471 21.86 31.97 11.53
C THR A 471 22.37 32.24 10.14
N GLU A 472 23.26 31.39 9.66
CA GLU A 472 23.78 31.42 8.31
C GLU A 472 23.52 30.09 7.62
N PHE A 473 23.09 30.12 6.37
CA PHE A 473 22.80 28.94 5.57
C PHE A 473 23.25 29.17 4.13
N PRO A 474 23.53 28.12 3.35
CA PRO A 474 23.90 28.30 1.96
C PRO A 474 22.70 28.80 1.17
N LYS A 475 22.90 29.85 0.36
CA LYS A 475 21.95 30.18 -0.70
C LYS A 475 22.03 29.13 -1.81
N ASN A 476 23.24 28.69 -2.17
CA ASN A 476 23.44 27.75 -3.26
C ASN A 476 23.91 26.39 -2.71
N ALA A 477 23.24 25.32 -3.12
CA ALA A 477 23.62 23.94 -2.83
C ALA A 477 23.81 23.17 -4.13
N CYS A 478 24.72 22.19 -4.13
CA CYS A 478 24.95 21.31 -5.28
C CYS A 478 25.04 19.86 -4.87
N PHE A 479 24.27 19.00 -5.53
CA PHE A 479 24.32 17.55 -5.39
C PHE A 479 25.00 16.92 -6.61
N ILE A 480 25.94 15.99 -6.37
CA ILE A 480 26.66 15.28 -7.43
C ILE A 480 26.39 13.78 -7.31
N CYS A 481 25.80 13.18 -8.34
CA CYS A 481 25.61 11.74 -8.39
C CYS A 481 26.91 11.01 -8.75
N LYS A 482 27.51 10.35 -7.77
CA LYS A 482 28.70 9.53 -7.97
C LYS A 482 28.33 8.12 -8.39
N GLU A 483 27.35 7.53 -7.69
CA GLU A 483 26.78 6.23 -7.99
C GLU A 483 25.27 6.28 -7.71
N PRO A 484 24.40 6.15 -8.72
CA PRO A 484 22.96 6.07 -8.51
C PRO A 484 22.60 4.72 -7.88
N ALA A 485 21.51 4.69 -7.12
CA ALA A 485 20.94 3.43 -6.68
C ALA A 485 20.41 2.63 -7.88
N PRO A 486 20.48 1.29 -7.87
CA PRO A 486 19.81 0.46 -8.87
C PRO A 486 18.31 0.74 -9.01
N TYR A 487 17.63 1.08 -7.90
CA TYR A 487 16.19 1.38 -7.89
C TYR A 487 15.90 2.55 -6.95
N GLY A 488 15.16 3.56 -7.42
CA GLY A 488 14.77 4.74 -6.64
C GLY A 488 15.93 5.66 -6.25
N GLY A 489 15.80 6.34 -5.10
CA GLY A 489 16.90 7.12 -4.51
C GLY A 489 17.12 8.51 -5.10
N GLU A 490 16.14 9.00 -5.84
CA GLU A 490 16.09 10.40 -6.30
C GLU A 490 16.30 11.36 -5.12
N THR A 491 17.14 12.39 -5.32
CA THR A 491 17.08 13.57 -4.46
C THR A 491 15.86 14.37 -4.89
N SER A 492 14.73 14.13 -4.24
CA SER A 492 13.47 14.81 -4.57
C SER A 492 13.61 16.31 -4.29
N ILE A 493 13.08 17.15 -5.17
CA ILE A 493 13.12 18.61 -5.03
C ILE A 493 11.73 19.23 -5.14
N TYR A 494 11.49 20.31 -4.40
CA TYR A 494 10.15 20.89 -4.20
C TYR A 494 10.22 22.42 -4.23
N ASP A 495 9.31 23.06 -4.96
CA ASP A 495 9.21 24.52 -5.04
C ASP A 495 8.53 25.07 -3.78
N CYS A 496 9.27 25.81 -2.96
CA CYS A 496 8.79 26.35 -1.68
C CYS A 496 7.67 27.39 -1.84
N ALA A 497 7.64 28.12 -2.95
CA ALA A 497 6.59 29.11 -3.22
C ALA A 497 5.30 28.41 -3.65
N LYS A 498 5.37 27.44 -4.56
CA LYS A 498 4.21 26.61 -4.92
C LYS A 498 3.69 25.80 -3.73
N ALA A 499 4.58 25.32 -2.87
CA ALA A 499 4.18 24.63 -1.64
C ALA A 499 3.35 25.55 -0.74
N PHE A 500 3.71 26.83 -0.62
CA PHE A 500 2.89 27.81 0.10
C PHE A 500 1.52 28.02 -0.57
N GLU A 501 1.48 28.12 -1.90
CA GLU A 501 0.23 28.27 -2.68
C GLU A 501 -0.72 27.08 -2.50
N TYR A 502 -0.21 25.85 -2.33
CA TYR A 502 -1.01 24.65 -2.08
C TYR A 502 -1.57 24.52 -0.66
N LEU A 503 -1.14 25.35 0.29
CA LEU A 503 -1.73 25.37 1.64
C LEU A 503 -3.17 25.87 1.58
N SER A 504 -4.01 25.48 2.54
CA SER A 504 -5.37 26.03 2.61
C SER A 504 -5.30 27.53 2.91
N PRO A 505 -6.25 28.34 2.44
CA PRO A 505 -6.25 29.78 2.70
C PRO A 505 -6.17 30.13 4.19
N ASP A 506 -6.77 29.31 5.05
CA ASP A 506 -6.75 29.50 6.51
C ASP A 506 -5.36 29.23 7.08
N PHE A 507 -4.71 28.16 6.63
CA PHE A 507 -3.36 27.83 7.07
C PHE A 507 -2.32 28.79 6.50
N GLN A 508 -2.49 29.32 5.28
CA GLN A 508 -1.65 30.40 4.75
C GLN A 508 -1.67 31.62 5.68
N ARG A 509 -2.86 32.07 6.12
CA ARG A 509 -2.99 33.21 7.06
C ARG A 509 -2.32 32.93 8.40
N LYS A 510 -2.52 31.72 8.95
CA LYS A 510 -1.86 31.30 10.20
C LYS A 510 -0.34 31.31 10.06
N ALA A 511 0.18 30.65 9.03
CA ALA A 511 1.61 30.54 8.77
C ALA A 511 2.26 31.91 8.50
N SER A 512 1.58 32.85 7.84
CA SER A 512 2.09 34.21 7.63
C SER A 512 2.04 35.09 8.88
N SER A 513 1.24 34.74 9.89
CA SER A 513 1.08 35.55 11.12
C SER A 513 1.99 35.11 12.26
N HIS A 514 2.68 33.97 12.11
CA HIS A 514 3.49 33.36 13.14
C HIS A 514 4.87 32.97 12.63
N ASN A 515 5.85 33.06 13.51
CA ASN A 515 7.18 32.52 13.31
C ASN A 515 7.29 31.12 13.92
N VAL A 516 8.47 30.52 13.75
CA VAL A 516 8.81 29.22 14.34
C VAL A 516 10.04 29.36 15.22
N ILE A 517 10.07 28.61 16.31
CA ILE A 517 11.25 28.50 17.17
C ILE A 517 11.87 27.13 16.91
N PHE A 518 13.07 27.11 16.35
CA PHE A 518 13.89 25.91 16.27
C PHE A 518 14.65 25.73 17.58
N ARG A 519 14.60 24.52 18.15
CA ARG A 519 15.36 24.14 19.34
C ARG A 519 16.35 23.05 19.01
N LYS A 520 17.63 23.28 19.33
CA LYS A 520 18.69 22.29 19.10
C LYS A 520 19.48 22.02 20.36
N ARG A 521 19.64 20.74 20.69
CA ARG A 521 20.35 20.28 21.89
C ARG A 521 21.77 19.83 21.56
N TYR A 522 22.70 20.19 22.44
CA TYR A 522 24.11 19.82 22.37
C TYR A 522 24.58 19.21 23.70
N VAL A 523 25.49 18.25 23.63
CA VAL A 523 26.11 17.54 24.78
C VAL A 523 27.63 17.54 24.69
N GLN A 524 28.34 17.09 25.73
CA GLN A 524 29.79 16.89 25.62
C GLN A 524 30.10 15.69 24.72
N ALA A 525 31.32 15.65 24.18
CA ALA A 525 31.81 14.57 23.33
C ALA A 525 31.66 13.17 23.95
N LEU A 526 31.86 13.04 25.27
CA LEU A 526 31.74 11.75 25.97
C LEU A 526 30.29 11.26 26.08
N ASP A 527 29.33 12.19 26.08
CA ASP A 527 27.89 11.92 26.09
C ASP A 527 27.30 11.91 24.68
N HIS A 528 28.17 12.00 23.65
CA HIS A 528 27.75 12.00 22.26
C HIS A 528 27.18 10.64 21.89
N GLY A 529 25.87 10.63 21.67
CA GLY A 529 25.15 9.46 21.18
C GLY A 529 23.77 9.85 20.66
N ARG A 530 23.02 10.63 21.47
CA ARG A 530 21.71 11.17 21.09
C ARG A 530 21.78 12.57 20.47
N TYR A 531 22.66 13.42 20.99
CA TYR A 531 22.77 14.82 20.60
C TYR A 531 24.16 15.13 20.03
N PRO A 532 24.29 16.09 19.09
CA PRO A 532 25.58 16.56 18.60
C PRO A 532 26.45 17.10 19.75
N SER A 533 27.77 16.94 19.61
CA SER A 533 28.70 17.42 20.62
C SER A 533 29.02 18.90 20.41
N TRP A 534 29.09 19.69 21.49
CA TRP A 534 29.53 21.09 21.36
C TRP A 534 31.00 21.20 20.98
N GLN A 535 31.86 20.23 21.32
CA GLN A 535 33.25 20.20 20.85
C GLN A 535 33.36 20.03 19.32
N GLN A 536 32.39 19.35 18.69
CA GLN A 536 32.31 19.30 17.22
C GLN A 536 31.99 20.67 16.61
N VAL A 537 31.30 21.52 17.37
CA VAL A 537 30.94 22.86 16.94
C VAL A 537 32.04 23.84 17.29
N VAL A 538 32.40 24.02 18.56
CA VAL A 538 33.26 25.12 19.02
C VAL A 538 34.74 24.79 18.88
N GLY A 539 35.14 23.56 19.22
CA GLY A 539 36.52 23.08 19.12
C GLY A 539 36.83 21.98 20.13
N GLU A 540 38.00 21.36 19.97
CA GLU A 540 38.52 20.44 20.98
C GLU A 540 38.80 21.21 22.29
N ASP A 541 38.68 20.53 23.44
CA ASP A 541 38.86 21.08 24.79
C ASP A 541 37.85 22.14 25.29
N THR A 542 36.77 22.41 24.56
CA THR A 542 35.75 23.40 24.97
C THR A 542 34.74 22.86 25.99
N THR A 543 34.25 23.73 26.88
CA THR A 543 33.19 23.45 27.84
C THR A 543 31.81 23.86 27.34
N HIS A 544 30.78 23.61 28.16
CA HIS A 544 29.42 24.04 27.83
C HIS A 544 29.25 25.58 27.92
N GLU A 545 30.04 26.26 28.75
CA GLU A 545 30.11 27.73 28.82
C GLU A 545 30.67 28.32 27.53
N ASP A 546 31.73 27.74 26.95
CA ASP A 546 32.26 28.18 25.65
C ASP A 546 31.20 28.07 24.54
N MET A 547 30.37 27.02 24.60
CA MET A 547 29.25 26.84 23.68
C MET A 547 28.18 27.92 23.89
N ILE A 548 27.85 28.26 25.13
CA ILE A 548 26.90 29.32 25.47
C ILE A 548 27.38 30.67 24.93
N ASP A 549 28.64 31.02 25.14
CA ASP A 549 29.23 32.27 24.63
C ASP A 549 29.20 32.29 23.09
N HIS A 550 29.55 31.17 22.46
CA HIS A 550 29.53 31.01 21.00
C HIS A 550 28.12 31.24 20.43
N VAL A 551 27.09 30.57 20.95
CA VAL A 551 25.72 30.70 20.42
C VAL A 551 25.09 32.05 20.78
N SER A 552 25.38 32.59 21.95
CA SER A 552 24.91 33.93 22.34
C SER A 552 25.47 35.00 21.40
N SER A 553 26.74 34.88 20.99
CA SER A 553 27.36 35.80 20.02
C SER A 553 26.69 35.78 18.64
N MET A 554 26.02 34.67 18.31
CA MET A 554 25.26 34.49 17.06
C MET A 554 23.78 34.90 17.21
N GLY A 555 23.34 35.32 18.40
CA GLY A 555 21.96 35.75 18.66
C GLY A 555 20.99 34.61 18.97
N TYR A 556 21.47 33.48 19.48
CA TYR A 556 20.63 32.43 20.04
C TYR A 556 20.20 32.74 21.47
N ASP A 557 18.97 32.38 21.81
CA ASP A 557 18.61 32.14 23.20
C ASP A 557 19.10 30.74 23.61
N TYR A 558 19.33 30.50 24.90
CA TYR A 558 19.79 29.21 25.39
C TYR A 558 19.19 28.83 26.73
N THR A 559 19.22 27.54 27.04
CA THR A 559 18.88 26.97 28.35
C THR A 559 19.81 25.81 28.64
N VAL A 560 20.29 25.70 29.89
CA VAL A 560 21.08 24.55 30.34
C VAL A 560 20.17 23.61 31.10
N LEU A 561 20.12 22.36 30.66
CA LEU A 561 19.31 21.29 31.24
C LEU A 561 20.21 20.20 31.82
N GLN A 562 19.71 19.49 32.82
CA GLN A 562 20.32 18.25 33.32
C GLN A 562 19.36 17.11 33.00
N LEU A 563 19.77 16.20 32.11
CA LEU A 563 18.99 15.01 31.77
C LEU A 563 19.52 13.82 32.54
N GLU A 564 18.65 13.17 33.31
CA GLU A 564 18.96 11.93 34.00
C GLU A 564 18.43 10.72 33.20
N GLU A 565 19.33 9.88 32.70
CA GLU A 565 19.00 8.64 32.02
C GLU A 565 19.79 7.48 32.60
N LYS A 566 19.09 6.42 33.05
CA LYS A 566 19.69 5.20 33.61
C LYS A 566 20.71 5.46 34.74
N GLY A 567 20.48 6.50 35.54
CA GLY A 567 21.35 6.90 36.64
C GLY A 567 22.60 7.71 36.25
N SER A 568 22.73 8.10 34.97
CA SER A 568 23.72 9.08 34.50
C SER A 568 23.06 10.44 34.33
N VAL A 569 23.74 11.50 34.76
CA VAL A 569 23.31 12.90 34.55
C VAL A 569 24.14 13.51 33.44
N THR A 570 23.48 13.98 32.39
CA THR A 570 24.09 14.64 31.24
C THR A 570 23.69 16.11 31.20
N THR A 571 24.68 16.99 31.12
CA THR A 571 24.46 18.42 30.88
C THR A 571 24.15 18.66 29.41
N VAL A 572 23.06 19.37 29.14
CA VAL A 572 22.59 19.70 27.80
C VAL A 572 22.51 21.20 27.63
N VAL A 573 23.10 21.72 26.56
CA VAL A 573 22.87 23.10 26.10
C VAL A 573 21.80 23.06 25.03
N GLU A 574 20.60 23.55 25.34
CA GLU A 574 19.53 23.74 24.38
C GLU A 574 19.58 25.18 23.84
N THR A 575 19.68 25.32 22.53
CA THR A 575 19.68 26.59 21.81
C THR A 575 18.30 26.82 21.22
N GLN A 576 17.82 28.07 21.21
CA GLN A 576 16.55 28.45 20.59
C GLN A 576 16.77 29.59 19.61
N LEU A 577 16.10 29.50 18.46
CA LEU A 577 16.24 30.48 17.40
C LEU A 577 14.93 30.68 16.65
N THR A 578 14.44 31.92 16.66
CA THR A 578 13.22 32.30 15.95
C THR A 578 13.49 32.50 14.47
N ARG A 579 12.70 31.86 13.61
CA ARG A 579 12.78 31.93 12.15
C ARG A 579 11.41 32.15 11.54
N PRO A 580 11.31 32.73 10.32
CA PRO A 580 10.03 32.82 9.63
C PRO A 580 9.44 31.43 9.38
N MET A 581 8.13 31.26 9.61
CA MET A 581 7.39 30.14 9.00
C MET A 581 7.23 30.36 7.49
N VAL A 582 7.05 31.63 7.10
CA VAL A 582 6.94 32.10 5.73
C VAL A 582 7.90 33.28 5.54
N TYR A 583 8.74 33.23 4.50
CA TYR A 583 9.69 34.30 4.16
C TYR A 583 9.46 34.81 2.74
N GLU A 584 9.84 36.06 2.48
CA GLU A 584 9.81 36.64 1.15
C GLU A 584 11.14 36.46 0.45
N TYR A 585 11.12 35.89 -0.75
CA TYR A 585 12.30 35.76 -1.60
C TYR A 585 11.92 35.95 -3.07
N GLN A 586 12.61 36.86 -3.75
CA GLN A 586 12.34 37.23 -5.15
C GLN A 586 10.87 37.59 -5.43
N GLY A 587 10.23 38.30 -4.49
CA GLY A 587 8.84 38.77 -4.61
C GLY A 587 7.77 37.69 -4.42
N LYS A 588 8.14 36.52 -3.89
CA LYS A 588 7.22 35.43 -3.57
C LYS A 588 7.30 35.05 -2.10
N GLN A 589 6.18 34.58 -1.55
CA GLN A 589 6.13 33.97 -0.22
C GLN A 589 6.52 32.49 -0.33
N CYS A 590 7.51 32.08 0.44
CA CYS A 590 8.04 30.71 0.47
C CYS A 590 7.72 30.04 1.81
N LEU A 591 7.30 28.78 1.75
CA LEU A 591 7.13 27.95 2.94
C LEU A 591 8.48 27.53 3.51
N HIS A 592 8.69 27.66 4.83
CA HIS A 592 9.88 27.13 5.49
C HIS A 592 9.80 25.59 5.63
N SER A 593 10.29 24.89 4.62
CA SER A 593 10.18 23.42 4.51
C SER A 593 10.87 22.65 5.65
N SER A 594 11.94 23.19 6.25
CA SER A 594 12.69 22.54 7.33
C SER A 594 11.87 22.25 8.59
N VAL A 595 10.69 22.88 8.76
CA VAL A 595 9.71 22.49 9.80
C VAL A 595 9.15 21.08 9.54
N VAL A 596 8.88 20.75 8.28
CA VAL A 596 8.46 19.39 7.87
C VAL A 596 9.63 18.42 7.91
N GLY A 597 10.82 18.87 7.51
CA GLY A 597 12.05 18.07 7.55
C GLY A 597 12.42 17.48 8.92
N ILE A 598 11.84 18.01 10.00
CA ILE A 598 12.05 17.56 11.38
C ILE A 598 10.77 17.11 12.08
N ALA A 599 9.74 16.75 11.31
CA ALA A 599 8.45 16.35 11.86
C ALA A 599 8.59 15.17 12.87
N PRO A 600 7.96 15.24 14.06
CA PRO A 600 8.08 14.20 15.08
C PRO A 600 7.65 12.81 14.60
N TYR A 601 6.61 12.71 13.75
CA TYR A 601 6.15 11.42 13.23
C TYR A 601 7.22 10.71 12.39
N TRP A 602 8.07 11.47 11.68
CA TRP A 602 9.15 10.89 10.88
C TRP A 602 10.29 10.43 11.78
N TYR A 603 10.63 11.22 12.80
CA TYR A 603 11.60 10.82 13.80
C TYR A 603 11.19 9.58 14.57
N GLU A 604 9.91 9.40 14.86
CA GLU A 604 9.40 8.17 15.47
C GLU A 604 9.60 6.94 14.55
N GLU A 605 9.63 7.12 13.22
CA GLU A 605 9.92 6.02 12.29
C GLU A 605 11.40 5.66 12.22
N VAL A 606 12.30 6.66 12.19
CA VAL A 606 13.75 6.42 12.08
C VAL A 606 14.42 6.18 13.43
N TRP A 607 13.83 6.69 14.52
CA TRP A 607 14.38 6.63 15.86
C TRP A 607 13.30 6.53 16.97
N PRO A 608 12.57 5.39 17.04
CA PRO A 608 11.42 5.24 17.93
C PRO A 608 11.74 5.51 19.40
N GLY A 609 10.85 6.23 20.08
CA GLY A 609 10.96 6.53 21.52
C GLY A 609 12.10 7.48 21.89
N LYS A 610 12.71 8.19 20.93
CA LYS A 610 13.76 9.18 21.19
C LYS A 610 13.36 10.56 20.70
N GLU A 611 13.48 11.57 21.56
CA GLU A 611 13.36 12.97 21.16
C GLU A 611 14.53 13.35 20.25
N PRO A 612 14.26 14.01 19.11
CA PRO A 612 15.27 14.36 18.14
C PRO A 612 16.17 15.51 18.62
N PRO A 613 17.39 15.63 18.06
CA PRO A 613 18.30 16.70 18.42
C PRO A 613 17.86 18.09 17.98
N LEU A 614 16.95 18.17 17.00
CA LEU A 614 16.38 19.40 16.46
C LEU A 614 14.85 19.27 16.43
N THR A 615 14.15 20.21 17.06
CA THR A 615 12.68 20.32 17.06
C THR A 615 12.23 21.72 16.65
N ALA A 616 10.95 21.88 16.33
CA ALA A 616 10.33 23.18 16.10
C ALA A 616 8.97 23.30 16.79
N THR A 617 8.65 24.52 17.21
CA THR A 617 7.32 24.93 17.69
C THR A 617 6.91 26.21 16.98
N TRP A 618 5.64 26.59 17.11
CA TRP A 618 5.22 27.96 16.86
C TRP A 618 5.95 28.93 17.80
N ASP A 619 5.98 30.21 17.44
CA ASP A 619 6.63 31.28 18.22
C ASP A 619 5.95 31.60 19.56
N ASN A 620 4.70 31.15 19.74
CA ASN A 620 4.01 31.14 21.04
C ASN A 620 4.43 29.95 21.94
N GLY A 621 5.29 29.05 21.45
CA GLY A 621 5.75 27.85 22.16
C GLY A 621 4.88 26.61 21.98
N GLU A 622 3.71 26.72 21.32
CA GLU A 622 2.84 25.57 21.07
C GLU A 622 3.45 24.60 20.04
N PRO A 623 3.34 23.28 20.23
CA PRO A 623 3.80 22.30 19.26
C PRO A 623 2.96 22.36 17.99
N PHE A 624 3.56 22.04 16.85
CA PHE A 624 2.79 21.79 15.63
C PHE A 624 1.94 20.53 15.80
N SER A 625 0.68 20.60 15.37
CA SER A 625 -0.18 19.41 15.35
C SER A 625 0.25 18.45 14.25
N PHE A 626 -0.11 17.17 14.39
CA PHE A 626 0.11 16.17 13.34
C PHE A 626 -0.54 16.59 12.01
N GLU A 627 -1.77 17.12 12.08
CA GLU A 627 -2.51 17.57 10.91
C GLU A 627 -1.82 18.76 10.21
N GLU A 628 -1.26 19.70 10.97
CA GLU A 628 -0.53 20.84 10.41
C GLU A 628 0.73 20.39 9.66
N LEU A 629 1.52 19.51 10.28
CA LEU A 629 2.74 18.97 9.65
C LEU A 629 2.41 18.14 8.41
N ARG A 630 1.37 17.32 8.45
CA ARG A 630 0.90 16.55 7.28
C ARG A 630 0.32 17.44 6.18
N HIS A 631 -0.35 18.54 6.55
CA HIS A 631 -0.83 19.52 5.57
C HIS A 631 0.34 20.17 4.83
N MET A 632 1.34 20.64 5.57
CA MET A 632 2.56 21.23 4.98
C MET A 632 3.34 20.21 4.13
N GLU A 633 3.51 18.98 4.63
CA GLU A 633 4.14 17.90 3.88
C GLU A 633 3.41 17.63 2.56
N LYS A 634 2.08 17.47 2.59
CA LYS A 634 1.28 17.26 1.38
C LYS A 634 1.43 18.41 0.39
N ALA A 635 1.48 19.65 0.87
CA ALA A 635 1.66 20.83 0.04
C ALA A 635 3.05 20.84 -0.63
N LEU A 636 4.12 20.49 0.11
CA LEU A 636 5.46 20.31 -0.43
C LEU A 636 5.50 19.19 -1.47
N LEU A 637 4.95 18.01 -1.14
CA LEU A 637 4.89 16.88 -2.07
C LEU A 637 4.13 17.23 -3.36
N SER A 638 3.05 18.00 -3.28
CA SER A 638 2.30 18.50 -4.45
C SER A 638 3.12 19.48 -5.31
N ALA A 639 4.11 20.15 -4.72
CA ALA A 639 5.05 21.05 -5.39
C ALA A 639 6.33 20.34 -5.90
N ARG A 640 6.35 19.00 -5.94
CA ARG A 640 7.51 18.22 -6.42
C ARG A 640 7.84 18.54 -7.89
N ILE A 641 9.13 18.70 -8.14
CA ILE A 641 9.74 18.79 -9.47
C ILE A 641 10.40 17.44 -9.80
N ARG A 642 10.16 16.92 -11.01
CA ARG A 642 10.54 15.58 -11.46
C ARG A 642 11.56 15.66 -12.60
N TYR A 643 12.64 14.89 -12.48
CA TYR A 643 13.76 14.86 -13.45
C TYR A 643 14.18 13.44 -13.90
N ASN A 644 13.33 12.44 -13.63
CA ASN A 644 13.52 11.03 -14.00
C ASN A 644 14.70 10.35 -13.32
N ASN A 645 14.73 10.36 -11.98
CA ASN A 645 15.78 9.75 -11.15
C ASN A 645 17.20 10.27 -11.43
N TRP A 646 18.15 9.85 -10.60
CA TRP A 646 19.56 10.12 -10.80
C TRP A 646 20.15 9.28 -11.94
N GLN A 647 20.98 9.91 -12.77
CA GLN A 647 21.93 9.23 -13.63
C GLN A 647 23.35 9.45 -13.12
N LYS A 648 24.23 8.49 -13.39
CA LYS A 648 25.63 8.60 -13.00
C LYS A 648 26.25 9.85 -13.64
N HIS A 649 26.98 10.62 -12.83
CA HIS A 649 27.61 11.89 -13.19
C HIS A 649 26.69 13.11 -13.29
N ASP A 650 25.38 12.96 -13.06
CA ASP A 650 24.49 14.11 -12.96
C ASP A 650 24.97 15.09 -11.85
N VAL A 651 24.81 16.38 -12.12
CA VAL A 651 25.08 17.47 -11.17
C VAL A 651 23.84 18.36 -11.04
N MET A 652 23.31 18.50 -9.84
CA MET A 652 22.11 19.31 -9.58
C MET A 652 22.48 20.53 -8.73
N PHE A 653 22.36 21.72 -9.29
CA PHE A 653 22.48 23.00 -8.59
C PHE A 653 21.11 23.45 -8.12
N LEU A 654 21.02 23.96 -6.89
CA LEU A 654 19.80 24.46 -6.26
C LEU A 654 20.02 25.85 -5.68
N ASP A 655 19.04 26.73 -5.87
CA ASP A 655 18.78 27.85 -4.98
C ASP A 655 18.01 27.31 -3.77
N ASN A 656 18.73 27.13 -2.67
CA ASN A 656 18.27 26.53 -1.42
C ASN A 656 17.18 27.36 -0.72
N LEU A 657 16.84 28.56 -1.20
CA LEU A 657 15.72 29.37 -0.73
C LEU A 657 14.46 29.19 -1.57
N LYS A 658 14.61 28.76 -2.83
CA LYS A 658 13.46 28.45 -3.70
C LYS A 658 13.08 26.99 -3.62
N ILE A 659 14.09 26.13 -3.51
CA ILE A 659 13.94 24.68 -3.67
C ILE A 659 14.31 23.98 -2.37
N ALA A 660 13.32 23.32 -1.77
CA ALA A 660 13.55 22.33 -0.74
C ALA A 660 13.96 21.00 -1.38
N HIS A 661 14.72 20.19 -0.67
CA HIS A 661 15.10 18.85 -1.11
C HIS A 661 14.82 17.79 -0.05
N GLY A 662 14.74 16.56 -0.51
CA GLY A 662 14.59 15.36 0.31
C GLY A 662 15.29 14.18 -0.37
N ARG A 663 14.90 12.96 0.01
CA ARG A 663 15.40 11.75 -0.64
C ARG A 663 14.28 10.72 -0.70
N LEU A 664 13.95 10.23 -1.88
CA LEU A 664 12.99 9.12 -1.99
C LEU A 664 13.60 7.78 -1.55
N PRO A 665 12.75 6.79 -1.19
CA PRO A 665 13.20 5.43 -0.88
C PRO A 665 14.04 4.80 -2.02
N PHE A 666 14.95 3.89 -1.67
CA PHE A 666 15.81 3.20 -2.65
C PHE A 666 16.27 1.81 -2.23
N ILE A 667 16.72 1.03 -3.21
CA ILE A 667 17.33 -0.30 -3.03
C ILE A 667 18.72 -0.30 -3.66
N GLY A 668 19.67 -0.90 -2.95
CA GLY A 668 21.07 -1.01 -3.36
C GLY A 668 21.94 0.09 -2.77
N GLU A 669 23.15 0.23 -3.31
CA GLU A 669 24.12 1.24 -2.88
C GLU A 669 23.91 2.56 -3.62
N ARG A 670 24.18 3.68 -2.94
CA ARG A 670 24.00 5.03 -3.48
C ARG A 670 25.07 5.95 -2.93
N VAL A 671 25.72 6.72 -3.81
CA VAL A 671 26.72 7.73 -3.42
C VAL A 671 26.39 9.07 -4.06
N THR A 672 26.08 10.05 -3.21
CA THR A 672 25.81 11.43 -3.61
C THR A 672 26.67 12.37 -2.77
N GLY A 673 27.37 13.28 -3.44
CA GLY A 673 28.12 14.36 -2.81
C GLY A 673 27.27 15.62 -2.67
N LEU A 674 27.52 16.40 -1.61
CA LEU A 674 26.97 17.75 -1.43
C LEU A 674 28.11 18.79 -1.38
N MET A 675 27.88 19.92 -2.03
CA MET A 675 28.65 21.17 -1.87
C MET A 675 27.68 22.32 -1.53
N ALA A 676 28.17 23.32 -0.82
CA ALA A 676 27.38 24.45 -0.34
C ALA A 676 28.19 25.75 -0.46
N ALA A 677 27.57 26.85 -0.89
CA ALA A 677 28.22 28.14 -1.05
C ALA A 677 27.24 29.32 -0.90
N GLN A 678 27.80 30.53 -0.98
CA GLN A 678 27.11 31.81 -0.86
C GLN A 678 26.27 31.89 0.44
N PRO A 679 26.92 32.05 1.60
CA PRO A 679 26.21 32.14 2.87
C PRO A 679 25.19 33.28 2.85
N ALA A 680 24.02 33.01 3.41
CA ALA A 680 22.90 33.92 3.51
C ALA A 680 22.26 33.85 4.90
N ARG A 681 21.48 34.86 5.26
CA ARG A 681 20.75 34.95 6.53
C ARG A 681 19.37 35.54 6.34
N PHE A 682 18.46 35.19 7.24
CA PHE A 682 17.18 35.88 7.35
C PHE A 682 17.35 37.23 8.05
N THR A 683 16.66 38.25 7.56
CA THR A 683 16.58 39.58 8.16
C THR A 683 15.12 39.94 8.39
N ASN A 684 14.80 40.53 9.55
CA ASN A 684 13.44 40.94 9.88
C ASN A 684 13.38 42.48 9.90
N SER A 685 12.51 43.05 9.07
CA SER A 685 12.18 44.47 9.07
C SER A 685 10.68 44.64 9.28
N ASN A 686 10.27 45.17 10.44
CA ASN A 686 8.85 45.39 10.79
C ASN A 686 7.95 44.16 10.59
N GLY A 687 8.41 42.98 11.04
CA GLY A 687 7.66 41.73 10.94
C GLY A 687 7.74 41.04 9.57
N HIS A 688 8.43 41.63 8.60
CA HIS A 688 8.64 41.04 7.29
C HIS A 688 10.02 40.41 7.22
N TRP A 689 10.06 39.12 6.93
CA TRP A 689 11.30 38.37 6.80
C TRP A 689 11.76 38.31 5.35
N THR A 690 12.95 38.85 5.11
CA THR A 690 13.66 38.79 3.83
C THR A 690 14.96 38.02 3.97
N VAL A 691 15.65 37.78 2.85
CA VAL A 691 16.96 37.10 2.85
C VAL A 691 18.05 38.05 2.38
N GLU A 692 19.17 38.06 3.08
CA GLU A 692 20.37 38.83 2.75
C GLU A 692 21.56 37.90 2.51
N LEU A 693 22.37 38.17 1.48
CA LEU A 693 23.64 37.48 1.23
C LEU A 693 24.76 38.06 2.09
N ILE A 694 25.58 37.17 2.66
CA ILE A 694 26.75 37.51 3.45
C ILE A 694 27.95 37.58 2.51
N LYS A 695 28.52 38.77 2.40
CA LYS A 695 29.69 39.02 1.55
C LYS A 695 30.98 38.38 2.09
#